data_AF-A0A535CIB9-F1
#
_entry.id   AF-A0A535CIB9-F1
#
_cell.length_a   1.000
_cell.length_b   1.000
_cell.length_c   1.000
_cell.angle_alpha   90.00
_cell.angle_beta   90.00
_cell.angle_gamma   90.00
#
_symmetry.space_group_name_H-M   'P 1'
#
loop_
_entity.id
_entity.type
_entity.pdbx_description
1 polymer ?
#
loop_
_entity_poly.entity_id
_entity_poly.type
_entity_poly.pdbx_seq_one_letter_code
_entity_poly.pdbx_strand_id
1 'polypeptide(L)'
;MTTRKDIFGARTRLQGTQDKVTYYQLDALTRHGVQGLDRLPFTIKIILENVLRQAGGDLVTGDEVLSLARWVPGASTQASKSDAEYPFLPARVLLQDFTGVPAVADLAAMRSAVARMHGDPQKVNPLVPADLVIDHSVQVDLFGSTLAFARNVEREYERNSERYALLRWGQQAFSNFRVVPPGTGIVHQVNLEYLASVVMTTEEDGETVAFPDTLVGTDSHTTMINGLGVLGWGVGGIEAEAVLLGQPLYLLTPEVIGVRLTGALPGGSTATDLVLTVTQMLRKRGVVAKFVEFCGPGLSQLPLADRATISNMSPEFGATATLFPIDAETLRYLRETGRSPELVDLVERYTKAQGLFRTDEMPEPQFDDLLELDLGTIEPSLAGPRRPQDRVAMRNLGQVFREAFADRFKDLRENSTTENALIRLGTEGGAANPDPVAQKEDQDKKLAQESGNGHSSRSGHNGHGDEVLVTMSGTQTPITNGSVAIAAITSCTNTSNPSVMVAAGLLAKHAVERGLSVKPTVKTSLAPGSRAVMDYLTNADLLPYLEALRFHLVGFGCTTCIAEGTPVLLANGTARRIEQMPGAGGAALLAPTADGRLGTATQAEMMIQGERECVSLVLQDGRTLVCTPDHELLCTDGRWVRADQLVLGQDRVVVGLEAPVDEPGDDEAGYALHVGNLTFTMDTSLERLRTLAFARLLGHLLSDGSISLSGQG
;
A
#
# COMPACT_ATOMS: atom_id res chain seq x y z
N MET A 1 -34.72 -2.37 10.49
CA MET A 1 -34.14 -1.04 10.70
C MET A 1 -34.99 -0.32 11.73
N THR A 2 -34.44 -0.11 12.91
CA THR A 2 -34.99 0.79 13.94
C THR A 2 -35.10 2.18 13.32
N THR A 3 -36.25 2.84 13.48
CA THR A 3 -36.49 4.20 12.96
C THR A 3 -35.50 5.13 13.67
N ARG A 4 -34.45 5.58 12.95
CA ARG A 4 -33.43 6.47 13.52
C ARG A 4 -34.10 7.77 13.94
N LYS A 5 -33.91 8.16 15.21
CA LYS A 5 -34.42 9.43 15.71
C LYS A 5 -33.39 10.51 15.43
N ASP A 6 -33.79 11.57 14.76
CA ASP A 6 -32.96 12.78 14.62
C ASP A 6 -32.91 13.54 15.96
N ILE A 7 -32.02 13.10 16.85
CA ILE A 7 -31.91 13.61 18.23
C ILE A 7 -31.36 15.05 18.30
N PHE A 8 -30.70 15.53 17.25
CA PHE A 8 -30.11 16.88 17.16
C PHE A 8 -30.93 17.84 16.26
N GLY A 9 -32.03 17.36 15.66
CA GLY A 9 -32.77 18.13 14.66
C GLY A 9 -31.89 18.53 13.47
N ALA A 10 -30.92 17.70 13.11
CA ALA A 10 -29.91 17.96 12.09
C ALA A 10 -30.41 17.71 10.67
N ARG A 11 -31.49 16.95 10.51
CA ARG A 11 -32.07 16.63 9.20
C ARG A 11 -32.70 17.87 8.57
N THR A 12 -32.20 18.30 7.41
CA THR A 12 -32.70 19.46 6.67
C THR A 12 -32.60 19.25 5.16
N ARG A 13 -33.31 20.08 4.38
CA ARG A 13 -33.29 20.01 2.91
C ARG A 13 -32.18 20.86 2.33
N LEU A 14 -31.43 20.30 1.39
CA LEU A 14 -30.45 21.02 0.60
C LEU A 14 -31.16 21.97 -0.36
N GLN A 15 -30.82 23.26 -0.30
CA GLN A 15 -31.53 24.26 -1.10
C GLN A 15 -31.00 24.32 -2.54
N GLY A 16 -31.93 24.43 -3.49
CA GLY A 16 -31.62 24.72 -4.89
C GLY A 16 -31.16 23.53 -5.72
N THR A 17 -31.24 22.29 -5.20
CA THR A 17 -31.18 21.07 -6.01
C THR A 17 -32.51 20.85 -6.74
N GLN A 18 -32.49 20.28 -7.95
CA GLN A 18 -33.72 19.96 -8.69
C GLN A 18 -34.57 18.90 -7.95
N ASP A 19 -33.89 17.96 -7.29
CA ASP A 19 -34.48 16.93 -6.45
C ASP A 19 -34.52 17.37 -4.98
N LYS A 20 -35.52 16.91 -4.24
CA LYS A 20 -35.65 17.17 -2.80
C LYS A 20 -34.62 16.33 -2.02
N VAL A 21 -33.36 16.77 -2.04
CA VAL A 21 -32.26 16.11 -1.34
C VAL A 21 -32.23 16.58 0.12
N THR A 22 -32.19 15.62 1.04
CA THR A 22 -32.07 15.85 2.48
C THR A 22 -30.64 15.56 2.94
N TYR A 23 -30.16 16.21 4.00
CA TYR A 23 -28.86 15.93 4.62
C TYR A 23 -28.87 16.25 6.12
N TYR A 24 -27.84 15.78 6.83
CA TYR A 24 -27.64 16.04 8.26
C TYR A 24 -26.62 17.17 8.45
N GLN A 25 -27.10 18.38 8.76
CA GLN A 25 -26.26 19.58 8.84
C GLN A 25 -25.43 19.61 10.14
N LEU A 26 -24.11 19.81 10.05
CA LEU A 26 -23.24 19.94 11.23
C LEU A 26 -23.62 21.14 12.11
N ASP A 27 -24.06 22.24 11.48
CA ASP A 27 -24.45 23.48 12.17
C ASP A 27 -25.57 23.28 13.20
N ALA A 28 -26.36 22.20 13.10
CA ALA A 28 -27.36 21.87 14.10
C ALA A 28 -26.76 21.71 15.51
N LEU A 29 -25.51 21.26 15.60
CA LEU A 29 -24.78 21.06 16.86
C LEU A 29 -24.49 22.36 17.61
N THR A 30 -24.50 23.51 16.93
CA THR A 30 -24.36 24.82 17.58
C THR A 30 -25.50 25.11 18.56
N ARG A 31 -26.71 24.64 18.26
CA ARG A 31 -27.88 24.72 19.17
C ARG A 31 -27.70 23.87 20.43
N HIS A 32 -26.74 22.94 20.42
CA HIS A 32 -26.37 22.08 21.54
C HIS A 32 -25.06 22.53 22.22
N GLY A 33 -24.68 23.80 22.03
CA GLY A 33 -23.56 24.43 22.72
C GLY A 33 -22.18 24.09 22.15
N VAL A 34 -22.11 23.48 20.97
CA VAL A 34 -20.84 23.29 20.24
C VAL A 34 -20.43 24.62 19.60
N GLN A 35 -19.14 24.96 19.69
CA GLN A 35 -18.55 26.16 19.08
C GLN A 35 -17.29 25.78 18.30
N GLY A 36 -16.89 26.60 17.33
CA GLY A 36 -15.64 26.41 16.60
C GLY A 36 -15.67 25.33 15.50
N LEU A 37 -16.86 24.89 15.06
CA LEU A 37 -17.01 23.93 13.96
C LEU A 37 -16.29 24.39 12.68
N ASP A 38 -16.23 25.70 12.44
CA ASP A 38 -15.55 26.31 11.30
C ASP A 38 -14.04 26.02 11.28
N ARG A 39 -13.42 25.89 12.46
CA ARG A 39 -11.98 25.63 12.65
C ARG A 39 -11.61 24.16 12.82
N LEU A 40 -12.58 23.25 12.81
CA LEU A 40 -12.29 21.82 12.81
C LEU A 40 -11.59 21.43 11.48
N PRO A 41 -10.59 20.53 11.52
CA PRO A 41 -10.07 19.90 10.31
C PRO A 41 -11.18 19.29 9.48
N PHE A 42 -11.05 19.33 8.15
CA PHE A 42 -12.00 18.70 7.24
C PHE A 42 -12.12 17.20 7.50
N THR A 43 -11.03 16.52 7.86
CA THR A 43 -11.05 15.13 8.31
C THR A 43 -12.00 14.92 9.49
N ILE A 44 -11.93 15.76 10.52
CA ILE A 44 -12.81 15.68 11.69
C ILE A 44 -14.26 15.96 11.30
N LYS A 45 -14.51 16.96 10.43
CA LYS A 45 -15.86 17.28 9.94
C LYS A 45 -16.51 16.10 9.18
N ILE A 46 -15.73 15.36 8.38
CA ILE A 46 -16.23 14.17 7.65
C ILE A 46 -16.59 13.05 8.63
N ILE A 47 -15.73 12.77 9.62
CA ILE A 47 -16.02 11.76 10.66
C ILE A 47 -17.22 12.20 11.50
N LEU A 48 -17.31 13.49 11.85
CA LEU A 48 -18.42 14.06 12.61
C LEU A 48 -19.75 13.95 11.87
N GLU A 49 -19.79 14.19 10.55
CA GLU A 49 -20.99 13.94 9.76
C GLU A 49 -21.41 12.48 9.84
N ASN A 50 -20.45 11.56 9.74
CA ASN A 50 -20.70 10.12 9.75
C ASN A 50 -21.35 9.70 11.07
N VAL A 51 -20.79 10.13 12.19
CA VAL A 51 -21.29 9.86 13.54
C VAL A 51 -22.65 10.56 13.75
N LEU A 52 -22.78 11.84 13.37
CA LEU A 52 -24.04 12.60 13.49
C LEU A 52 -25.21 11.96 12.76
N ARG A 53 -25.01 11.52 11.52
CA ARG A 53 -26.06 10.89 10.70
C ARG A 53 -26.53 9.55 11.27
N GLN A 54 -25.67 8.87 12.04
CA GLN A 54 -25.96 7.58 12.65
C GLN A 54 -26.49 7.70 14.09
N ALA A 55 -26.46 8.92 14.65
CA ALA A 55 -26.93 9.20 15.99
C ALA A 55 -28.40 8.87 16.19
N GLY A 56 -28.75 8.36 17.38
CA GLY A 56 -30.12 7.95 17.71
C GLY A 56 -30.52 6.59 17.14
N GLY A 57 -29.56 5.84 16.58
CA GLY A 57 -29.63 4.38 16.38
C GLY A 57 -28.96 3.60 17.51
N ASP A 58 -28.76 2.29 17.30
CA ASP A 58 -28.15 1.40 18.30
C ASP A 58 -26.61 1.51 18.36
N LEU A 59 -25.99 2.10 17.33
CA LEU A 59 -24.53 2.12 17.16
C LEU A 59 -23.86 3.39 17.66
N VAL A 60 -24.57 4.52 17.71
CA VAL A 60 -23.97 5.84 17.96
C VAL A 60 -24.78 6.63 18.98
N THR A 61 -24.11 7.05 20.05
CA THR A 61 -24.72 7.84 21.12
C THR A 61 -24.63 9.34 20.86
N GLY A 62 -25.54 10.12 21.47
CA GLY A 62 -25.48 11.58 21.38
C GLY A 62 -24.23 12.16 22.04
N ASP A 63 -23.69 11.49 23.06
CA ASP A 63 -22.49 11.94 23.77
C ASP A 63 -21.24 11.77 22.90
N GLU A 64 -21.13 10.69 22.12
CA GLU A 64 -20.05 10.51 21.13
C GLU A 64 -20.05 11.63 20.09
N VAL A 65 -21.22 12.01 19.57
CA VAL A 65 -21.35 13.13 18.61
C VAL A 65 -20.84 14.43 19.24
N LEU A 66 -21.29 14.76 20.46
CA LEU A 66 -20.90 16.00 21.13
C LEU A 66 -19.43 16.00 21.55
N SER A 67 -18.88 14.84 21.89
CA SER A 67 -17.45 14.68 22.21
C SER A 67 -16.59 14.99 20.98
N LEU A 68 -16.87 14.36 19.84
CA LEU A 68 -16.13 14.62 18.60
C LEU A 68 -16.33 16.05 18.08
N ALA A 69 -17.54 16.59 18.23
CA ALA A 69 -17.84 17.96 17.81
C ALA A 69 -17.08 19.03 18.61
N ARG A 70 -16.60 18.68 19.81
CA ARG A 70 -15.78 19.53 20.69
C ARG A 70 -14.29 19.20 20.62
N TRP A 71 -13.87 18.47 19.58
CA TRP A 71 -12.47 18.15 19.35
C TRP A 71 -11.61 19.42 19.32
N VAL A 72 -10.43 19.34 19.94
CA VAL A 72 -9.44 20.41 19.99
C VAL A 72 -8.04 19.82 19.79
N PRO A 73 -7.06 20.61 19.28
CA PRO A 73 -5.67 20.16 19.21
C PRO A 73 -5.14 19.67 20.55
N GLY A 74 -4.42 18.55 20.52
CA GLY A 74 -3.87 17.89 21.69
C GLY A 74 -4.91 17.11 22.50
N ALA A 75 -6.13 16.92 22.00
CA ALA A 75 -7.19 16.18 22.68
C ALA A 75 -6.75 14.75 23.08
N SER A 76 -5.92 14.07 22.28
CA SER A 76 -5.37 12.75 22.64
C SER A 76 -4.33 12.81 23.78
N THR A 77 -3.81 14.00 24.10
CA THR A 77 -2.70 14.20 25.06
C THR A 77 -3.09 14.95 26.34
N GLN A 78 -4.24 15.64 26.38
CA GLN A 78 -4.67 16.45 27.52
C GLN A 78 -5.72 15.74 28.40
N ALA A 79 -5.32 15.43 29.64
CA ALA A 79 -6.13 15.15 30.84
C ALA A 79 -7.19 14.04 30.85
N SER A 80 -7.35 13.26 29.79
CA SER A 80 -7.56 11.82 29.89
C SER A 80 -6.93 11.19 28.66
N LYS A 81 -6.32 10.01 28.78
CA LYS A 81 -6.43 9.04 27.69
C LYS A 81 -7.93 8.79 27.58
N SER A 82 -8.65 9.63 26.82
CA SER A 82 -9.98 9.22 26.43
C SER A 82 -9.73 8.12 25.42
N ASP A 83 -9.82 6.87 25.87
CA ASP A 83 -10.03 5.69 25.02
C ASP A 83 -11.41 5.77 24.34
N ALA A 84 -11.83 7.00 23.98
CA ALA A 84 -13.06 7.30 23.30
C ALA A 84 -12.90 6.79 21.88
N GLU A 85 -13.67 5.76 21.61
CA GLU A 85 -13.80 5.15 20.31
C GLU A 85 -15.02 5.72 19.60
N TYR A 86 -14.83 6.15 18.37
CA TYR A 86 -15.89 6.68 17.52
C TYR A 86 -16.25 5.65 16.47
N PRO A 87 -17.50 5.18 16.43
CA PRO A 87 -17.97 4.28 15.38
C PRO A 87 -17.99 5.02 14.03
N PHE A 88 -17.23 4.50 13.08
CA PHE A 88 -17.14 4.98 11.71
C PHE A 88 -17.74 3.95 10.77
N LEU A 89 -18.76 4.35 10.01
CA LEU A 89 -19.42 3.51 9.01
C LEU A 89 -19.05 4.03 7.61
N PRO A 90 -18.03 3.45 6.94
CA PRO A 90 -17.67 3.84 5.58
C PRO A 90 -18.87 3.73 4.63
N ALA A 91 -18.97 4.65 3.68
CA ALA A 91 -20.05 4.67 2.70
C ALA A 91 -19.99 3.50 1.71
N ARG A 92 -18.79 2.98 1.43
CA ARG A 92 -18.54 1.85 0.51
C ARG A 92 -17.22 1.14 0.82
N VAL A 93 -17.00 0.00 0.18
CA VAL A 93 -15.77 -0.79 0.28
C VAL A 93 -15.16 -0.97 -1.12
N LEU A 94 -13.83 -0.84 -1.22
CA LEU A 94 -13.06 -1.06 -2.44
C LEU A 94 -12.18 -2.31 -2.31
N LEU A 95 -12.25 -3.20 -3.28
CA LEU A 95 -11.52 -4.46 -3.31
C LEU A 95 -10.66 -4.53 -4.57
N GLN A 96 -9.55 -5.24 -4.48
CA GLN A 96 -8.74 -5.70 -5.62
C GLN A 96 -8.70 -7.23 -5.65
N ASP A 97 -8.33 -7.85 -6.78
CA ASP A 97 -8.55 -9.29 -7.01
C ASP A 97 -7.76 -10.26 -6.10
N PHE A 98 -6.60 -9.88 -5.55
CA PHE A 98 -5.83 -10.73 -4.63
C PHE A 98 -6.52 -10.84 -3.27
N THR A 99 -7.07 -9.74 -2.75
CA THR A 99 -7.79 -9.71 -1.48
C THR A 99 -9.30 -9.91 -1.63
N GLY A 100 -9.83 -9.66 -2.83
CA GLY A 100 -11.25 -9.79 -3.12
C GLY A 100 -11.68 -11.24 -3.35
N VAL A 101 -10.79 -12.09 -3.86
CA VAL A 101 -11.02 -13.54 -3.94
C VAL A 101 -11.28 -14.17 -2.56
N PRO A 102 -10.41 -13.99 -1.54
CA PRO A 102 -10.70 -14.51 -0.20
C PRO A 102 -11.97 -13.88 0.39
N ALA A 103 -12.19 -12.57 0.24
CA ALA A 103 -13.42 -11.93 0.74
C ALA A 103 -14.71 -12.52 0.15
N VAL A 104 -14.74 -12.80 -1.16
CA VAL A 104 -15.88 -13.48 -1.80
C VAL A 104 -16.04 -14.91 -1.31
N ALA A 105 -14.93 -15.63 -1.09
CA ALA A 105 -14.95 -16.98 -0.53
C ALA A 105 -15.47 -16.99 0.92
N ASP A 106 -15.09 -16.01 1.74
CA ASP A 106 -15.55 -15.89 3.12
C ASP A 106 -17.03 -15.55 3.20
N LEU A 107 -17.53 -14.63 2.36
CA LEU A 107 -18.97 -14.40 2.22
C LEU A 107 -19.74 -15.67 1.80
N ALA A 108 -19.19 -16.48 0.89
CA ALA A 108 -19.79 -17.75 0.48
C ALA A 108 -19.78 -18.80 1.62
N ALA A 109 -18.69 -18.84 2.39
CA ALA A 109 -18.55 -19.72 3.55
C ALA A 109 -19.54 -19.32 4.66
N MET A 110 -19.70 -18.02 4.92
CA MET A 110 -20.69 -17.47 5.85
C MET A 110 -22.12 -17.83 5.43
N ARG A 111 -22.48 -17.71 4.14
CA ARG A 111 -23.77 -18.18 3.62
C ARG A 111 -24.00 -19.66 3.93
N SER A 112 -22.97 -20.49 3.69
CA SER A 112 -23.04 -21.92 3.95
C SER A 112 -23.18 -22.23 5.45
N ALA A 113 -22.52 -21.46 6.32
CA ALA A 113 -22.64 -21.58 7.77
C ALA A 113 -24.06 -21.22 8.26
N VAL A 114 -24.61 -20.09 7.79
CA VAL A 114 -25.98 -19.69 8.11
C VAL A 114 -27.00 -20.73 7.65
N ALA A 115 -26.81 -21.32 6.46
CA ALA A 115 -27.66 -22.40 5.97
C ALA A 115 -27.62 -23.65 6.88
N ARG A 116 -26.42 -24.06 7.33
CA ARG A 116 -26.26 -25.19 8.27
C ARG A 116 -26.92 -24.94 9.63
N MET A 117 -27.00 -23.67 10.04
CA MET A 117 -27.72 -23.25 11.25
C MET A 117 -29.22 -23.03 11.02
N HIS A 118 -29.76 -23.44 9.85
CA HIS A 118 -31.15 -23.24 9.46
C HIS A 118 -31.61 -21.76 9.40
N GLY A 119 -30.67 -20.83 9.25
CA GLY A 119 -30.94 -19.42 8.97
C GLY A 119 -31.10 -19.15 7.47
N ASP A 120 -31.48 -17.91 7.13
CA ASP A 120 -31.57 -17.44 5.74
C ASP A 120 -30.20 -16.97 5.22
N PRO A 121 -29.56 -17.67 4.28
CA PRO A 121 -28.25 -17.28 3.74
C PRO A 121 -28.28 -15.95 3.00
N GLN A 122 -29.42 -15.51 2.48
CA GLN A 122 -29.53 -14.25 1.75
C GLN A 122 -29.28 -13.02 2.65
N LYS A 123 -29.37 -13.19 3.97
CA LYS A 123 -28.98 -12.14 4.93
C LYS A 123 -27.49 -11.86 4.93
N VAL A 124 -26.65 -12.80 4.49
CA VAL A 124 -25.22 -12.56 4.28
C VAL A 124 -25.07 -11.91 2.90
N ASN A 125 -25.07 -10.59 2.90
CA ASN A 125 -24.91 -9.76 1.71
C ASN A 125 -24.25 -8.42 2.09
N PRO A 126 -23.41 -7.83 1.21
CA PRO A 126 -22.98 -6.44 1.35
C PRO A 126 -24.13 -5.45 1.61
N LEU A 127 -24.07 -4.73 2.73
CA LEU A 127 -25.00 -3.68 3.12
C LEU A 127 -24.59 -2.31 2.57
N VAL A 128 -23.31 -2.14 2.29
CA VAL A 128 -22.76 -0.98 1.57
C VAL A 128 -22.26 -1.42 0.19
N PRO A 129 -22.19 -0.51 -0.80
CA PRO A 129 -21.60 -0.80 -2.09
C PRO A 129 -20.17 -1.35 -1.97
N ALA A 130 -19.89 -2.40 -2.75
CA ALA A 130 -18.60 -3.06 -2.83
C ALA A 130 -18.14 -3.07 -4.30
N ASP A 131 -17.02 -2.42 -4.56
CA ASP A 131 -16.41 -2.36 -5.89
C ASP A 131 -15.13 -3.18 -5.91
N LEU A 132 -15.06 -4.21 -6.75
CA LEU A 132 -13.86 -5.02 -6.93
C LEU A 132 -13.23 -4.74 -8.29
N VAL A 133 -11.94 -4.38 -8.32
CA VAL A 133 -11.19 -4.17 -9.56
C VAL A 133 -10.17 -5.29 -9.75
N ILE A 134 -10.12 -5.87 -10.97
CA ILE A 134 -9.15 -6.91 -11.32
C ILE A 134 -7.94 -6.25 -12.01
N ASP A 135 -6.82 -6.16 -11.31
CA ASP A 135 -5.63 -5.42 -11.74
C ASP A 135 -4.29 -5.97 -11.24
N HIS A 136 -4.30 -6.89 -10.26
CA HIS A 136 -3.08 -7.51 -9.70
C HIS A 136 -2.64 -8.78 -10.46
N SER A 137 -3.47 -9.28 -11.37
CA SER A 137 -3.24 -10.55 -12.06
C SER A 137 -2.38 -10.45 -13.33
N VAL A 138 -2.29 -9.27 -13.95
CA VAL A 138 -1.52 -9.08 -15.19
C VAL A 138 -0.01 -8.99 -14.92
N GLN A 139 0.77 -9.75 -15.69
CA GLN A 139 2.24 -9.80 -15.58
C GLN A 139 2.90 -9.31 -16.87
N VAL A 140 4.12 -8.76 -16.75
CA VAL A 140 4.91 -8.32 -17.91
C VAL A 140 5.73 -9.49 -18.47
N ASP A 141 5.03 -10.48 -19.05
CA ASP A 141 5.64 -11.64 -19.69
C ASP A 141 6.39 -11.24 -20.98
N LEU A 142 5.73 -10.47 -21.83
CA LEU A 142 6.30 -9.84 -23.03
C LEU A 142 6.38 -8.32 -22.86
N PHE A 143 7.33 -7.71 -23.54
CA PHE A 143 7.62 -6.28 -23.48
C PHE A 143 8.28 -5.77 -24.78
N GLY A 144 8.34 -4.45 -24.95
CA GLY A 144 9.08 -3.83 -26.06
C GLY A 144 8.55 -4.15 -27.46
N SER A 145 7.28 -4.54 -27.59
CA SER A 145 6.63 -4.91 -28.84
C SER A 145 5.14 -4.57 -28.79
N THR A 146 4.53 -4.25 -29.93
CA THR A 146 3.08 -4.04 -30.09
C THR A 146 2.25 -5.28 -29.75
N LEU A 147 2.85 -6.48 -29.77
CA LEU A 147 2.20 -7.74 -29.37
C LEU A 147 2.18 -7.96 -27.84
N ALA A 148 2.91 -7.15 -27.07
CA ALA A 148 3.09 -7.38 -25.64
C ALA A 148 1.76 -7.37 -24.88
N PHE A 149 0.92 -6.35 -25.08
CA PHE A 149 -0.39 -6.25 -24.44
C PHE A 149 -1.26 -7.49 -24.68
N ALA A 150 -1.46 -7.88 -25.93
CA ALA A 150 -2.33 -9.01 -26.28
C ALA A 150 -1.84 -10.32 -25.66
N ARG A 151 -0.53 -10.57 -25.67
CA ARG A 151 0.06 -11.79 -25.10
C ARG A 151 0.06 -11.81 -23.57
N ASN A 152 0.26 -10.67 -22.93
CA ASN A 152 0.20 -10.58 -21.47
C ASN A 152 -1.22 -10.81 -20.96
N VAL A 153 -2.23 -10.25 -21.64
CA VAL A 153 -3.65 -10.49 -21.31
C VAL A 153 -4.05 -11.95 -21.58
N GLU A 154 -3.62 -12.55 -22.69
CA GLU A 154 -3.86 -13.96 -22.98
C GLU A 154 -3.33 -14.86 -21.84
N ARG A 155 -2.07 -14.65 -21.42
CA ARG A 155 -1.46 -15.37 -20.30
C ARG A 155 -2.16 -15.13 -18.96
N GLU A 156 -2.62 -13.91 -18.72
CA GLU A 156 -3.37 -13.56 -17.52
C GLU A 156 -4.66 -14.40 -17.43
N TYR A 157 -5.41 -14.51 -18.52
CA TYR A 157 -6.63 -15.31 -18.59
C TYR A 157 -6.36 -16.82 -18.45
N GLU A 158 -5.30 -17.33 -19.09
CA GLU A 158 -4.88 -18.73 -18.94
C GLU A 158 -4.61 -19.09 -17.47
N ARG A 159 -3.94 -18.21 -16.73
CA ARG A 159 -3.52 -18.44 -15.33
C ARG A 159 -4.64 -18.24 -14.31
N ASN A 160 -5.58 -17.32 -14.56
CA ASN A 160 -6.52 -16.83 -13.55
C ASN A 160 -7.99 -17.15 -13.83
N SER A 161 -8.27 -18.01 -14.83
CA SER A 161 -9.64 -18.35 -15.25
C SER A 161 -10.56 -18.78 -14.11
N GLU A 162 -10.08 -19.61 -13.18
CA GLU A 162 -10.85 -20.07 -12.01
C GLU A 162 -11.19 -18.92 -11.04
N ARG A 163 -10.20 -18.07 -10.72
CA ARG A 163 -10.40 -16.87 -9.89
C ARG A 163 -11.43 -15.93 -10.51
N TYR A 164 -11.38 -15.73 -11.82
CA TYR A 164 -12.33 -14.87 -12.53
C TYR A 164 -13.73 -15.47 -12.59
N ALA A 165 -13.85 -16.81 -12.65
CA ALA A 165 -15.14 -17.49 -12.55
C ALA A 165 -15.77 -17.28 -11.17
N LEU A 166 -14.98 -17.38 -10.09
CA LEU A 166 -15.44 -17.10 -8.72
C LEU A 166 -15.91 -15.66 -8.56
N LEU A 167 -15.13 -14.68 -9.01
CA LEU A 167 -15.49 -13.25 -8.91
C LEU A 167 -16.74 -12.92 -9.73
N ARG A 168 -16.88 -13.50 -10.93
CA ARG A 168 -18.08 -13.37 -11.75
C ARG A 168 -19.31 -13.97 -11.09
N TRP A 169 -19.16 -15.13 -10.44
CA TRP A 169 -20.21 -15.71 -9.61
C TRP A 169 -20.57 -14.77 -8.46
N GLY A 170 -19.58 -14.20 -7.77
CA GLY A 170 -19.78 -13.25 -6.67
C GLY A 170 -20.63 -12.04 -7.08
N GLN A 171 -20.35 -11.44 -8.24
CA GLN A 171 -21.16 -10.34 -8.80
C GLN A 171 -22.63 -10.71 -9.02
N GLN A 172 -22.91 -11.97 -9.38
CA GLN A 172 -24.29 -12.44 -9.59
C GLN A 172 -24.96 -12.86 -8.28
N ALA A 173 -24.17 -13.35 -7.32
CA ALA A 173 -24.65 -13.94 -6.08
C ALA A 173 -24.92 -12.88 -4.99
N PHE A 174 -24.22 -11.75 -5.02
CA PHE A 174 -24.33 -10.69 -4.01
C PHE A 174 -24.89 -9.40 -4.63
N SER A 175 -25.89 -8.82 -3.97
CA SER A 175 -26.35 -7.46 -4.30
C SER A 175 -25.35 -6.43 -3.76
N ASN A 176 -25.35 -5.21 -4.34
CA ASN A 176 -24.37 -4.15 -4.05
C ASN A 176 -22.91 -4.54 -4.32
N PHE A 177 -22.65 -5.58 -5.11
CA PHE A 177 -21.31 -6.02 -5.46
C PHE A 177 -21.06 -5.86 -6.96
N ARG A 178 -20.08 -5.04 -7.33
CA ARG A 178 -19.71 -4.75 -8.73
C ARG A 178 -18.27 -5.21 -8.97
N VAL A 179 -18.04 -5.94 -10.07
CA VAL A 179 -16.70 -6.32 -10.51
C VAL A 179 -16.33 -5.56 -11.78
N VAL A 180 -15.22 -4.83 -11.73
CA VAL A 180 -14.57 -4.23 -12.88
C VAL A 180 -13.64 -5.27 -13.51
N PRO A 181 -13.83 -5.63 -14.80
CA PRO A 181 -13.11 -6.72 -15.45
C PRO A 181 -11.63 -6.39 -15.69
N PRO A 182 -10.78 -7.41 -15.92
CA PRO A 182 -9.36 -7.22 -16.24
C PRO A 182 -9.15 -6.37 -17.51
N GLY A 183 -8.01 -5.70 -17.60
CA GLY A 183 -7.67 -4.85 -18.75
C GLY A 183 -8.43 -3.52 -18.81
N THR A 184 -9.00 -3.08 -17.68
CA THR A 184 -9.71 -1.80 -17.55
C THR A 184 -8.81 -0.71 -16.95
N GLY A 185 -8.08 -1.04 -15.89
CA GLY A 185 -7.24 -0.09 -15.15
C GLY A 185 -6.82 -0.61 -13.78
N ILE A 186 -6.05 0.18 -13.05
CA ILE A 186 -5.60 -0.07 -11.67
C ILE A 186 -6.67 0.45 -10.70
N VAL A 187 -6.93 -0.28 -9.63
CA VAL A 187 -8.01 -0.08 -8.65
C VAL A 187 -8.15 1.38 -8.20
N HIS A 188 -7.05 2.04 -7.84
CA HIS A 188 -7.10 3.41 -7.33
C HIS A 188 -7.34 4.47 -8.40
N GLN A 189 -6.84 4.24 -9.63
CA GLN A 189 -7.09 5.14 -10.74
C GLN A 189 -8.53 4.99 -11.26
N VAL A 190 -9.03 3.76 -11.35
CA VAL A 190 -10.45 3.50 -11.65
C VAL A 190 -11.36 4.10 -10.57
N ASN A 191 -10.95 4.03 -9.29
CA ASN A 191 -11.67 4.69 -8.20
C ASN A 191 -11.71 6.21 -8.39
N LEU A 192 -10.56 6.82 -8.67
CA LEU A 192 -10.42 8.27 -8.86
C LEU A 192 -11.16 8.78 -10.11
N GLU A 193 -11.13 8.05 -11.23
CA GLU A 193 -11.69 8.47 -12.52
C GLU A 193 -13.15 8.07 -12.71
N TYR A 194 -13.64 7.05 -12.00
CA TYR A 194 -14.96 6.48 -12.29
C TYR A 194 -15.81 6.21 -11.04
N LEU A 195 -15.31 5.47 -10.05
CA LEU A 195 -16.15 4.95 -8.96
C LEU A 195 -16.52 6.00 -7.90
N ALA A 196 -15.60 6.90 -7.57
CA ALA A 196 -15.82 7.90 -6.54
C ALA A 196 -16.80 8.98 -6.98
N SER A 197 -17.73 9.30 -6.08
CA SER A 197 -18.79 10.30 -6.31
C SER A 197 -18.58 11.57 -5.50
N VAL A 198 -17.65 11.57 -4.54
CA VAL A 198 -17.37 12.66 -3.58
C VAL A 198 -18.50 12.91 -2.58
N VAL A 199 -19.74 12.96 -3.05
CA VAL A 199 -20.96 12.94 -2.25
C VAL A 199 -21.82 11.78 -2.74
N MET A 200 -22.23 10.92 -1.83
CA MET A 200 -23.12 9.78 -2.11
C MET A 200 -24.54 10.12 -1.69
N THR A 201 -25.49 9.44 -2.34
CA THR A 201 -26.91 9.52 -2.00
C THR A 201 -27.47 8.14 -1.68
N THR A 202 -28.37 8.06 -0.72
CA THR A 202 -29.13 6.85 -0.40
C THR A 202 -30.61 7.19 -0.22
N GLU A 203 -31.48 6.21 -0.39
CA GLU A 203 -32.91 6.37 -0.10
C GLU A 203 -33.19 5.99 1.36
N GLU A 204 -33.66 6.94 2.16
CA GLU A 204 -34.07 6.75 3.56
C GLU A 204 -35.49 7.29 3.77
N ASP A 205 -36.42 6.43 4.22
CA ASP A 205 -37.84 6.76 4.47
C ASP A 205 -38.55 7.43 3.26
N GLY A 206 -38.16 7.08 2.03
CA GLY A 206 -38.72 7.64 0.80
C GLY A 206 -38.20 9.05 0.45
N GLU A 207 -37.12 9.50 1.09
CA GLU A 207 -36.36 10.69 0.70
C GLU A 207 -34.92 10.33 0.32
N THR A 208 -34.37 11.03 -0.66
CA THR A 208 -32.95 10.93 -1.03
C THR A 208 -32.11 11.72 -0.01
N VAL A 209 -31.20 11.03 0.67
CA VAL A 209 -30.28 11.60 1.66
C VAL A 209 -28.86 11.65 1.11
N ALA A 210 -28.23 12.83 1.15
CA ALA A 210 -26.84 13.05 0.74
C ALA A 210 -25.87 13.06 1.93
N PHE A 211 -24.69 12.48 1.74
CA PHE A 211 -23.60 12.38 2.72
C PHE A 211 -22.24 12.24 2.01
N PRO A 212 -21.10 12.47 2.69
CA PRO A 212 -19.79 12.39 2.07
C PRO A 212 -19.48 10.96 1.62
N ASP A 213 -18.89 10.82 0.42
CA ASP A 213 -18.26 9.58 0.01
C ASP A 213 -17.09 9.29 0.96
N THR A 214 -17.09 8.10 1.54
CA THR A 214 -16.04 7.59 2.42
C THR A 214 -15.85 6.11 2.15
N LEU A 215 -14.62 5.60 2.23
CA LEU A 215 -14.38 4.19 1.99
C LEU A 215 -13.24 3.61 2.79
N VAL A 216 -13.28 2.30 2.91
CA VAL A 216 -12.12 1.49 3.22
C VAL A 216 -11.84 0.57 2.04
N GLY A 217 -10.59 0.20 1.85
CA GLY A 217 -10.26 -0.77 0.81
C GLY A 217 -9.24 -1.79 1.26
N THR A 218 -9.25 -2.96 0.63
CA THR A 218 -8.30 -4.04 0.95
C THR A 218 -6.96 -3.86 0.24
N ASP A 219 -6.52 -2.61 0.15
CA ASP A 219 -5.28 -2.16 -0.47
C ASP A 219 -4.77 -0.93 0.29
N SER A 220 -3.48 -0.90 0.63
CA SER A 220 -2.90 0.19 1.42
C SER A 220 -3.02 1.56 0.75
N HIS A 221 -2.97 1.61 -0.57
CA HIS A 221 -2.96 2.84 -1.36
C HIS A 221 -4.37 3.34 -1.69
N THR A 222 -5.42 2.76 -1.08
CA THR A 222 -6.79 3.33 -1.11
C THR A 222 -6.80 4.79 -0.66
N THR A 223 -5.80 5.19 0.13
CA THR A 223 -5.55 6.58 0.51
C THR A 223 -5.38 7.55 -0.66
N MET A 224 -5.09 7.08 -1.88
CA MET A 224 -5.00 7.92 -3.09
C MET A 224 -6.26 8.77 -3.32
N ILE A 225 -7.43 8.24 -2.97
CA ILE A 225 -8.72 8.91 -3.18
C ILE A 225 -8.91 10.16 -2.31
N ASN A 226 -8.13 10.28 -1.23
CA ASN A 226 -8.12 11.46 -0.36
C ASN A 226 -7.68 12.74 -1.09
N GLY A 227 -6.97 12.62 -2.21
CA GLY A 227 -6.64 13.75 -3.08
C GLY A 227 -7.87 14.39 -3.76
N LEU A 228 -8.97 13.62 -3.87
CA LEU A 228 -10.28 14.08 -4.35
C LEU A 228 -11.17 14.63 -3.21
N GLY A 229 -10.69 14.59 -1.96
CA GLY A 229 -11.46 14.98 -0.77
C GLY A 229 -12.41 13.91 -0.24
N VAL A 230 -12.26 12.68 -0.71
CA VAL A 230 -12.98 11.50 -0.20
C VAL A 230 -12.13 10.84 0.87
N LEU A 231 -12.62 10.77 2.11
CA LEU A 231 -11.87 10.15 3.20
C LEU A 231 -11.86 8.62 3.06
N GLY A 232 -10.69 8.04 2.86
CA GLY A 232 -10.52 6.59 2.85
C GLY A 232 -9.09 6.09 3.01
N TRP A 233 -8.97 4.83 3.43
CA TRP A 233 -7.69 4.18 3.75
C TRP A 233 -7.74 2.65 3.58
N GLY A 234 -6.56 2.04 3.62
CA GLY A 234 -6.42 0.58 3.53
C GLY A 234 -6.74 -0.13 4.84
N VAL A 235 -7.49 -1.23 4.76
CA VAL A 235 -7.82 -2.14 5.87
C VAL A 235 -7.61 -3.61 5.47
N GLY A 236 -7.58 -4.52 6.43
CA GLY A 236 -7.46 -5.95 6.15
C GLY A 236 -8.75 -6.51 5.56
N GLY A 237 -8.67 -7.75 5.04
CA GLY A 237 -9.84 -8.44 4.48
C GLY A 237 -11.00 -8.57 5.49
N ILE A 238 -10.69 -8.92 6.75
CA ILE A 238 -11.71 -9.12 7.79
C ILE A 238 -12.39 -7.81 8.15
N GLU A 239 -11.65 -6.71 8.31
CA GLU A 239 -12.26 -5.40 8.58
C GLU A 239 -13.14 -4.95 7.41
N ALA A 240 -12.69 -5.16 6.17
CA ALA A 240 -13.50 -4.86 4.99
C ALA A 240 -14.79 -5.70 4.96
N GLU A 241 -14.71 -7.00 5.24
CA GLU A 241 -15.88 -7.89 5.34
C GLU A 241 -16.84 -7.48 6.46
N ALA A 242 -16.30 -7.07 7.62
CA ALA A 242 -17.10 -6.57 8.73
C ALA A 242 -17.90 -5.32 8.30
N VAL A 243 -17.26 -4.38 7.59
CA VAL A 243 -17.94 -3.20 7.03
C VAL A 243 -18.99 -3.60 5.99
N LEU A 244 -18.69 -4.57 5.11
CA LEU A 244 -19.67 -5.11 4.17
C LEU A 244 -20.91 -5.66 4.89
N LEU A 245 -20.75 -6.22 6.09
CA LEU A 245 -21.85 -6.77 6.89
C LEU A 245 -22.44 -5.75 7.89
N GLY A 246 -22.07 -4.47 7.77
CA GLY A 246 -22.63 -3.35 8.54
C GLY A 246 -22.04 -3.16 9.93
N GLN A 247 -20.89 -3.78 10.23
CA GLN A 247 -20.14 -3.46 11.44
C GLN A 247 -19.39 -2.14 11.26
N PRO A 248 -19.45 -1.20 12.22
CA PRO A 248 -18.63 -0.01 12.21
C PRO A 248 -17.15 -0.37 12.47
N LEU A 249 -16.25 0.47 11.96
CA LEU A 249 -14.88 0.52 12.43
C LEU A 249 -14.81 1.46 13.64
N TYR A 250 -14.09 1.08 14.68
CA TYR A 250 -13.91 1.94 15.85
C TYR A 250 -12.62 2.73 15.70
N LEU A 251 -12.75 4.06 15.62
CA LEU A 251 -11.62 4.99 15.53
C LEU A 251 -11.31 5.53 16.92
N LEU A 252 -10.06 5.44 17.34
CA LEU A 252 -9.58 6.26 18.46
C LEU A 252 -9.73 7.74 18.13
N THR A 253 -9.73 8.58 19.16
CA THR A 253 -9.75 10.04 18.99
C THR A 253 -8.72 10.48 17.94
N PRO A 254 -9.15 11.03 16.79
CA PRO A 254 -8.24 11.27 15.69
C PRO A 254 -7.19 12.33 16.03
N GLU A 255 -5.93 12.03 15.75
CA GLU A 255 -4.87 13.04 15.68
C GLU A 255 -4.69 13.49 14.23
N VAL A 256 -4.70 14.80 14.00
CA VAL A 256 -4.60 15.43 12.68
C VAL A 256 -3.39 16.36 12.62
N ILE A 257 -2.45 16.02 11.74
CA ILE A 257 -1.26 16.83 11.44
C ILE A 257 -1.53 17.67 10.20
N GLY A 258 -1.48 18.99 10.35
CA GLY A 258 -1.59 19.93 9.25
C GLY A 258 -0.29 20.02 8.45
N VAL A 259 -0.40 20.11 7.13
CA VAL A 259 0.73 20.47 6.24
C VAL A 259 0.33 21.68 5.41
N ARG A 260 0.91 22.83 5.75
CA ARG A 260 0.67 24.09 5.05
C ARG A 260 1.57 24.23 3.84
N LEU A 261 0.96 24.29 2.66
CA LEU A 261 1.66 24.53 1.40
C LEU A 261 1.61 26.01 1.02
N THR A 262 2.77 26.54 0.63
CA THR A 262 2.92 27.89 0.09
C THR A 262 3.72 27.88 -1.21
N GLY A 263 3.68 28.95 -1.99
CA GLY A 263 4.42 29.04 -3.24
C GLY A 263 3.83 28.20 -4.37
N ALA A 264 4.66 27.88 -5.37
CA ALA A 264 4.30 27.04 -6.51
C ALA A 264 5.48 26.16 -6.90
N LEU A 265 5.22 25.00 -7.51
CA LEU A 265 6.27 24.10 -7.96
C LEU A 265 7.14 24.76 -9.04
N PRO A 266 8.49 24.70 -8.91
CA PRO A 266 9.37 25.27 -9.92
C PRO A 266 9.35 24.44 -11.21
N GLY A 267 9.64 25.11 -12.34
CA GLY A 267 9.74 24.44 -13.62
C GLY A 267 10.80 23.33 -13.60
N GLY A 268 10.42 22.13 -14.04
CA GLY A 268 11.27 20.93 -14.02
C GLY A 268 11.06 20.02 -12.81
N SER A 269 10.33 20.47 -11.79
CA SER A 269 9.84 19.60 -10.71
C SER A 269 8.48 18.99 -11.05
N THR A 270 8.23 17.82 -10.49
CA THR A 270 7.03 17.00 -10.73
C THR A 270 6.28 16.70 -9.43
N ALA A 271 5.06 16.18 -9.53
CA ALA A 271 4.31 15.63 -8.40
C ALA A 271 5.12 14.55 -7.65
N THR A 272 5.91 13.75 -8.38
CA THR A 272 6.79 12.73 -7.81
C THR A 272 7.84 13.35 -6.89
N ASP A 273 8.45 14.47 -7.29
CA ASP A 273 9.45 15.17 -6.48
C ASP A 273 8.86 15.76 -5.19
N LEU A 274 7.64 16.30 -5.32
CA LEU A 274 6.88 16.82 -4.19
C LEU A 274 6.54 15.71 -3.19
N VAL A 275 5.97 14.58 -3.65
CA VAL A 275 5.59 13.48 -2.74
C VAL A 275 6.81 12.84 -2.06
N LEU A 276 7.96 12.74 -2.74
CA LEU A 276 9.18 12.23 -2.09
C LEU A 276 9.69 13.16 -0.98
N THR A 277 9.56 14.48 -1.19
CA THR A 277 9.91 15.49 -0.18
C THR A 277 8.94 15.42 1.01
N VAL A 278 7.64 15.33 0.74
CA VAL A 278 6.60 15.13 1.76
C VAL A 278 6.82 13.83 2.53
N THR A 279 7.12 12.72 1.85
CA THR A 279 7.37 11.41 2.46
C THR A 279 8.54 11.49 3.44
N GLN A 280 9.66 12.11 3.05
CA GLN A 280 10.81 12.33 3.92
C GLN A 280 10.45 13.18 5.14
N MET A 281 9.72 14.28 4.94
CA MET A 281 9.29 15.20 5.99
C MET A 281 8.37 14.52 7.02
N LEU A 282 7.32 13.84 6.56
CA LEU A 282 6.33 13.18 7.41
C LEU A 282 6.90 11.96 8.13
N ARG A 283 7.80 11.18 7.50
CA ARG A 283 8.53 10.10 8.18
C ARG A 283 9.40 10.64 9.30
N LYS A 284 10.10 11.76 9.08
CA LYS A 284 10.91 12.40 10.12
C LYS A 284 10.05 12.90 11.29
N ARG A 285 8.84 13.38 11.01
CA ARG A 285 7.91 13.85 12.04
C ARG A 285 7.28 12.73 12.87
N GLY A 286 7.05 11.57 12.26
CA GLY A 286 6.41 10.42 12.89
C GLY A 286 4.89 10.54 12.93
N VAL A 287 4.24 10.24 11.80
CA VAL A 287 2.77 10.34 11.63
C VAL A 287 2.07 8.98 11.62
N VAL A 288 2.67 7.96 12.24
CA VAL A 288 2.10 6.60 12.29
C VAL A 288 0.75 6.63 13.00
N ALA A 289 -0.28 6.06 12.37
CA ALA A 289 -1.66 6.01 12.87
C ALA A 289 -2.34 7.39 13.06
N LYS A 290 -1.76 8.45 12.47
CA LYS A 290 -2.34 9.80 12.48
C LYS A 290 -2.95 10.14 11.13
N PHE A 291 -3.88 11.07 11.11
CA PHE A 291 -4.34 11.72 9.90
C PHE A 291 -3.41 12.88 9.53
N VAL A 292 -3.26 13.10 8.23
CA VAL A 292 -2.57 14.27 7.68
C VAL A 292 -3.59 15.05 6.85
N GLU A 293 -3.62 16.37 7.00
CA GLU A 293 -4.50 17.24 6.23
C GLU A 293 -3.69 18.38 5.61
N PHE A 294 -3.83 18.55 4.30
CA PHE A 294 -3.16 19.64 3.59
C PHE A 294 -3.99 20.93 3.66
N CYS A 295 -3.30 22.05 3.90
CA CYS A 295 -3.90 23.37 3.98
C CYS A 295 -2.98 24.44 3.36
N GLY A 296 -3.44 25.70 3.37
CA GLY A 296 -2.68 26.83 2.86
C GLY A 296 -2.90 27.15 1.38
N PRO A 297 -2.44 28.33 0.93
CA PRO A 297 -2.73 28.85 -0.41
C PRO A 297 -2.08 28.04 -1.55
N GLY A 298 -1.03 27.27 -1.27
CA GLY A 298 -0.35 26.43 -2.26
C GLY A 298 -1.26 25.34 -2.86
N LEU A 299 -2.31 24.90 -2.15
CA LEU A 299 -3.26 23.92 -2.68
C LEU A 299 -3.98 24.42 -3.95
N SER A 300 -4.23 25.73 -4.04
CA SER A 300 -4.92 26.35 -5.19
C SER A 300 -4.07 26.31 -6.47
N GLN A 301 -2.78 25.98 -6.35
CA GLN A 301 -1.85 25.81 -7.47
C GLN A 301 -1.62 24.35 -7.85
N LEU A 302 -2.10 23.39 -7.05
CA LEU A 302 -1.87 21.96 -7.25
C LEU A 302 -3.04 21.31 -8.00
N PRO A 303 -2.81 20.77 -9.21
CA PRO A 303 -3.79 19.95 -9.91
C PRO A 303 -4.21 18.74 -9.10
N LEU A 304 -5.41 18.20 -9.36
CA LEU A 304 -5.93 17.08 -8.59
C LEU A 304 -5.05 15.82 -8.66
N ALA A 305 -4.44 15.57 -9.82
CA ALA A 305 -3.55 14.43 -9.98
C ALA A 305 -2.31 14.51 -9.05
N ASP A 306 -1.79 15.72 -8.80
CA ASP A 306 -0.67 15.91 -7.89
C ASP A 306 -1.08 15.62 -6.44
N ARG A 307 -2.29 16.06 -6.06
CA ARG A 307 -2.90 15.75 -4.76
C ARG A 307 -3.05 14.23 -4.56
N ALA A 308 -3.58 13.55 -5.58
CA ALA A 308 -3.74 12.09 -5.56
C ALA A 308 -2.39 11.36 -5.47
N THR A 309 -1.35 11.82 -6.18
CA THR A 309 0.01 11.29 -6.06
C THR A 309 0.54 11.40 -4.62
N ILE A 310 0.30 12.52 -3.95
CA ILE A 310 0.74 12.72 -2.56
C ILE A 310 -0.04 11.82 -1.59
N SER A 311 -1.37 11.82 -1.69
CA SER A 311 -2.23 11.01 -0.81
C SER A 311 -2.04 9.51 -1.01
N ASN A 312 -1.68 9.08 -2.22
CA ASN A 312 -1.35 7.70 -2.52
C ASN A 312 -0.23 7.18 -1.61
N MET A 313 0.83 7.96 -1.38
CA MET A 313 1.99 7.54 -0.60
C MET A 313 1.82 7.57 0.93
N SER A 314 0.58 7.70 1.43
CA SER A 314 0.29 7.69 2.88
C SER A 314 0.89 6.50 3.63
N PRO A 315 0.80 5.25 3.13
CA PRO A 315 1.42 4.11 3.77
C PRO A 315 2.95 4.23 3.87
N GLU A 316 3.59 4.83 2.87
CA GLU A 316 5.03 5.04 2.82
C GLU A 316 5.54 6.04 3.85
N PHE A 317 4.70 6.93 4.39
CA PHE A 317 5.02 7.76 5.57
C PHE A 317 4.29 7.38 6.87
N GLY A 318 3.37 6.42 6.80
CA GLY A 318 2.72 5.77 7.95
C GLY A 318 1.40 6.41 8.39
N ALA A 319 0.92 7.45 7.69
CA ALA A 319 -0.36 8.07 8.02
C ALA A 319 -1.52 7.12 7.73
N THR A 320 -2.58 7.21 8.53
CA THR A 320 -3.85 6.49 8.30
C THR A 320 -4.46 6.95 6.99
N ALA A 321 -4.58 8.27 6.81
CA ALA A 321 -5.03 8.90 5.58
C ALA A 321 -4.44 10.31 5.46
N THR A 322 -4.39 10.82 4.23
CA THR A 322 -3.82 12.13 3.90
C THR A 322 -4.78 12.93 3.03
N LEU A 323 -5.56 13.82 3.64
CA LEU A 323 -6.69 14.51 3.04
C LEU A 323 -6.30 15.83 2.35
N PHE A 324 -6.80 16.01 1.13
CA PHE A 324 -6.93 17.32 0.50
C PHE A 324 -8.40 17.73 0.52
N PRO A 325 -8.77 18.84 1.16
CA PRO A 325 -10.16 19.30 1.21
C PRO A 325 -10.77 19.50 -0.19
N ILE A 326 -12.08 19.28 -0.30
CA ILE A 326 -12.84 19.48 -1.54
C ILE A 326 -12.83 20.96 -1.89
N ASP A 327 -12.42 21.33 -3.10
CA ASP A 327 -12.39 22.73 -3.56
C ASP A 327 -12.76 22.86 -5.04
N ALA A 328 -12.50 24.04 -5.63
CA ALA A 328 -12.77 24.30 -7.04
C ALA A 328 -12.03 23.35 -8.00
N GLU A 329 -10.83 22.88 -7.62
CA GLU A 329 -10.06 21.92 -8.39
C GLU A 329 -10.75 20.55 -8.40
N THR A 330 -11.32 20.13 -7.26
CA THR A 330 -12.14 18.92 -7.19
C THR A 330 -13.30 18.98 -8.19
N LEU A 331 -14.05 20.10 -8.22
CA LEU A 331 -15.15 20.27 -9.18
C LEU A 331 -14.68 20.31 -10.63
N ARG A 332 -13.52 20.93 -10.90
CA ARG A 332 -12.91 20.92 -12.24
C ARG A 332 -12.62 19.49 -12.68
N TYR A 333 -11.94 18.72 -11.83
CA TYR A 333 -11.59 17.34 -12.14
C TYR A 333 -12.82 16.47 -12.40
N LEU A 334 -13.89 16.59 -11.60
CA LEU A 334 -15.13 15.86 -11.82
C LEU A 334 -15.74 16.17 -13.21
N ARG A 335 -15.71 17.44 -13.64
CA ARG A 335 -16.18 17.82 -14.99
C ARG A 335 -15.29 17.24 -16.10
N GLU A 336 -13.97 17.34 -15.95
CA GLU A 336 -12.99 16.88 -16.96
C GLU A 336 -13.03 15.35 -17.17
N THR A 337 -13.37 14.61 -16.12
CA THR A 337 -13.54 13.16 -16.15
C THR A 337 -14.95 12.72 -16.54
N GLY A 338 -15.81 13.65 -16.95
CA GLY A 338 -17.14 13.36 -17.50
C GLY A 338 -18.19 12.96 -16.46
N ARG A 339 -18.02 13.32 -15.18
CA ARG A 339 -19.10 13.16 -14.19
C ARG A 339 -20.27 14.05 -14.56
N SER A 340 -21.48 13.60 -14.22
CA SER A 340 -22.69 14.29 -14.65
C SER A 340 -22.78 15.70 -14.04
N PRO A 341 -23.32 16.70 -14.76
CA PRO A 341 -23.52 18.04 -14.22
C PRO A 341 -24.34 18.05 -12.92
N GLU A 342 -25.29 17.13 -12.78
CA GLU A 342 -26.14 16.98 -11.60
C GLU A 342 -25.33 16.54 -10.39
N LEU A 343 -24.39 15.60 -10.56
CA LEU A 343 -23.49 15.17 -9.48
C LEU A 343 -22.56 16.32 -9.08
N VAL A 344 -22.00 17.04 -10.04
CA VAL A 344 -21.09 18.16 -9.75
C VAL A 344 -21.81 19.29 -9.00
N ASP A 345 -23.04 19.62 -9.38
CA ASP A 345 -23.89 20.60 -8.67
C ASP A 345 -24.24 20.11 -7.25
N LEU A 346 -24.58 18.83 -7.09
CA LEU A 346 -24.81 18.23 -5.77
C LEU A 346 -23.57 18.34 -4.88
N VAL A 347 -22.39 17.95 -5.38
CA VAL A 347 -21.13 18.01 -4.64
C VAL A 347 -20.83 19.44 -4.20
N GLU A 348 -20.93 20.41 -5.12
CA GLU A 348 -20.67 21.81 -4.81
C GLU A 348 -21.62 22.35 -3.73
N ARG A 349 -22.93 22.12 -3.88
CA ARG A 349 -23.93 22.64 -2.93
C ARG A 349 -23.83 21.98 -1.57
N TYR A 350 -23.74 20.65 -1.54
CA TYR A 350 -23.65 19.88 -0.31
C TYR A 350 -22.42 20.27 0.49
N THR A 351 -21.25 20.31 -0.15
CA THR A 351 -19.99 20.60 0.55
C THR A 351 -19.92 22.04 1.03
N LYS A 352 -20.48 23.01 0.30
CA LYS A 352 -20.62 24.39 0.78
C LYS A 352 -21.57 24.49 1.97
N ALA A 353 -22.73 23.82 1.91
CA ALA A 353 -23.70 23.82 3.00
C ALA A 353 -23.16 23.14 4.28
N GLN A 354 -22.32 22.11 4.13
CA GLN A 354 -21.73 21.35 5.24
C GLN A 354 -20.46 21.99 5.81
N GLY A 355 -19.92 23.06 5.19
CA GLY A 355 -18.62 23.64 5.57
C GLY A 355 -17.42 22.75 5.21
N LEU A 356 -17.57 21.91 4.18
CA LEU A 356 -16.58 20.98 3.62
C LEU A 356 -15.94 21.48 2.32
N PHE A 357 -16.37 22.61 1.77
CA PHE A 357 -15.84 23.19 0.54
C PHE A 357 -14.76 24.26 0.83
N ARG A 358 -13.49 23.94 0.58
CA ARG A 358 -12.31 24.77 0.86
C ARG A 358 -12.18 25.97 -0.09
N THR A 359 -11.88 27.15 0.47
CA THR A 359 -11.51 28.39 -0.23
C THR A 359 -10.32 29.05 0.47
N ASP A 360 -9.64 29.99 -0.20
CA ASP A 360 -8.45 30.67 0.34
C ASP A 360 -8.79 31.68 1.44
N GLU A 361 -10.03 32.15 1.51
CA GLU A 361 -10.51 33.12 2.49
C GLU A 361 -11.00 32.47 3.80
N MET A 362 -11.15 31.14 3.82
CA MET A 362 -11.66 30.46 4.99
C MET A 362 -10.64 30.45 6.15
N PRO A 363 -11.12 30.44 7.41
CA PRO A 363 -10.25 30.24 8.56
C PRO A 363 -9.44 28.96 8.44
N GLU A 364 -8.13 29.04 8.67
CA GLU A 364 -7.27 27.85 8.71
C GLU A 364 -7.73 26.93 9.86
N PRO A 365 -7.92 25.61 9.59
CA PRO A 365 -8.27 24.66 10.62
C PRO A 365 -7.19 24.57 11.71
N GLN A 366 -7.59 24.13 12.89
CA GLN A 366 -6.68 23.89 14.00
C GLN A 366 -6.23 22.43 13.99
N PHE A 367 -4.93 22.19 14.03
CA PHE A 367 -4.30 20.87 13.96
C PHE A 367 -3.52 20.56 15.24
N ASP A 368 -3.29 19.28 15.54
CA ASP A 368 -2.43 18.85 16.65
C ASP A 368 -0.97 19.32 16.47
N ASP A 369 -0.54 19.40 15.22
CA ASP A 369 0.71 20.01 14.81
C ASP A 369 0.61 20.54 13.39
N LEU A 370 1.45 21.50 13.04
CA LEU A 370 1.46 22.15 11.74
C LEU A 370 2.88 22.18 11.16
N LEU A 371 3.06 21.48 10.04
CA LEU A 371 4.27 21.52 9.23
C LEU A 371 4.11 22.51 8.09
N GLU A 372 5.20 23.12 7.65
CA GLU A 372 5.21 24.09 6.56
C GLU A 372 6.11 23.61 5.43
N LEU A 373 5.63 23.72 4.19
CA LEU A 373 6.40 23.38 3.00
C LEU A 373 6.18 24.43 1.90
N ASP A 374 7.26 25.12 1.56
CA ASP A 374 7.30 26.00 0.38
C ASP A 374 7.57 25.16 -0.88
N LEU A 375 6.59 25.13 -1.77
CA LEU A 375 6.64 24.41 -3.04
C LEU A 375 7.78 24.91 -3.95
N GLY A 376 8.24 26.16 -3.77
CA GLY A 376 9.38 26.71 -4.50
C GLY A 376 10.73 26.05 -4.17
N THR A 377 10.79 25.29 -3.08
CA THR A 377 12.00 24.59 -2.63
C THR A 377 12.15 23.19 -3.21
N ILE A 378 11.12 22.69 -3.90
CA ILE A 378 11.12 21.34 -4.49
C ILE A 378 12.15 21.28 -5.62
N GLU A 379 12.89 20.19 -5.68
CA GLU A 379 13.89 19.92 -6.72
C GLU A 379 13.72 18.49 -7.25
N PRO A 380 14.13 18.22 -8.51
CA PRO A 380 14.12 16.87 -9.07
C PRO A 380 14.85 15.85 -8.18
N SER A 381 14.21 14.73 -7.91
CA SER A 381 14.68 13.72 -6.96
C SER A 381 14.24 12.29 -7.32
N LEU A 382 14.91 11.32 -6.71
CA LEU A 382 14.61 9.90 -6.78
C LEU A 382 14.61 9.32 -5.36
N ALA A 383 13.90 8.22 -5.12
CA ALA A 383 13.95 7.48 -3.86
C ALA A 383 14.71 6.17 -4.01
N GLY A 384 15.64 5.90 -3.10
CA GLY A 384 16.37 4.63 -3.08
C GLY A 384 17.75 4.69 -2.43
N PRO A 385 18.54 3.60 -2.55
CA PRO A 385 18.26 2.41 -3.38
C PRO A 385 17.38 1.35 -2.70
N ARG A 386 16.98 1.52 -1.43
CA ARG A 386 16.28 0.47 -0.66
C ARG A 386 14.91 0.85 -0.10
N ARG A 387 14.66 2.14 0.17
CA ARG A 387 13.43 2.58 0.84
C ARG A 387 12.82 3.81 0.16
N PRO A 388 11.49 3.95 0.13
CA PRO A 388 10.80 5.11 -0.47
C PRO A 388 11.17 6.47 0.17
N GLN A 389 11.47 6.48 1.47
CA GLN A 389 11.85 7.70 2.20
C GLN A 389 13.32 8.12 2.00
N ASP A 390 14.14 7.29 1.35
CA ASP A 390 15.54 7.60 1.05
C ASP A 390 15.61 8.53 -0.17
N ARG A 391 15.09 9.75 -0.02
CA ARG A 391 15.11 10.78 -1.07
C ARG A 391 16.54 11.21 -1.40
N VAL A 392 16.87 11.17 -2.68
CA VAL A 392 18.14 11.59 -3.26
C VAL A 392 17.88 12.65 -4.32
N ALA A 393 18.43 13.85 -4.12
CA ALA A 393 18.40 14.89 -5.15
C ALA A 393 19.12 14.40 -6.42
N MET A 394 18.56 14.66 -7.61
CA MET A 394 19.11 14.13 -8.87
C MET A 394 20.59 14.49 -9.09
N ARG A 395 21.02 15.70 -8.65
CA ARG A 395 22.42 16.15 -8.68
C ARG A 395 23.40 15.27 -7.89
N ASN A 396 22.91 14.54 -6.88
CA ASN A 396 23.73 13.76 -5.96
C ASN A 396 23.67 12.24 -6.25
N LEU A 397 22.88 11.81 -7.24
CA LEU A 397 22.58 10.39 -7.47
C LEU A 397 23.84 9.53 -7.64
N GLY A 398 24.80 9.97 -8.45
CA GLY A 398 26.04 9.21 -8.70
C GLY A 398 26.96 9.12 -7.47
N GLN A 399 26.91 10.09 -6.56
CA GLN A 399 27.63 10.02 -5.29
C GLN A 399 26.96 9.02 -4.35
N VAL A 400 25.67 9.19 -4.10
CA VAL A 400 24.90 8.34 -3.17
C VAL A 400 24.90 6.88 -3.62
N PHE A 401 24.81 6.61 -4.92
CA PHE A 401 24.92 5.24 -5.43
C PHE A 401 26.27 4.59 -5.10
N ARG A 402 27.38 5.31 -5.32
CA ARG A 402 28.73 4.80 -5.01
C ARG A 402 28.94 4.59 -3.52
N GLU A 403 28.35 5.43 -2.68
CA GLU A 403 28.38 5.27 -1.22
C GLU A 403 27.56 4.07 -0.75
N ALA A 404 26.32 3.94 -1.24
CA ALA A 404 25.41 2.86 -0.86
C ALA A 404 25.91 1.46 -1.25
N PHE A 405 26.73 1.38 -2.29
CA PHE A 405 27.35 0.14 -2.78
C PHE A 405 28.88 0.18 -2.66
N ALA A 406 29.43 0.93 -1.69
CA ALA A 406 30.87 1.13 -1.55
C ALA A 406 31.69 -0.16 -1.59
N ASP A 407 31.19 -1.25 -0.99
CA ASP A 407 31.86 -2.55 -0.97
C ASP A 407 32.03 -3.16 -2.37
N ARG A 408 31.14 -2.85 -3.33
CA ARG A 408 31.24 -3.25 -4.73
C ARG A 408 32.22 -2.38 -5.54
N PHE A 409 32.68 -1.27 -4.96
CA PHE A 409 33.63 -0.33 -5.56
C PHE A 409 34.97 -0.26 -4.80
N LYS A 410 35.14 -0.97 -3.68
CA LYS A 410 36.36 -1.00 -2.86
C LYS A 410 37.51 -1.78 -3.54
N ASP A 411 37.21 -2.84 -4.29
CA ASP A 411 38.22 -3.66 -4.99
C ASP A 411 38.96 -2.91 -6.12
N LEU A 412 38.47 -1.73 -6.52
CA LEU A 412 39.14 -0.86 -7.49
C LEU A 412 40.17 0.08 -6.86
N ARG A 413 40.14 0.27 -5.54
CA ARG A 413 41.07 1.17 -4.84
C ARG A 413 42.39 0.51 -4.46
N GLU A 414 42.40 -0.80 -4.19
CA GLU A 414 43.65 -1.49 -3.84
C GLU A 414 44.58 -1.66 -5.05
N ASN A 415 44.03 -1.81 -6.27
CA ASN A 415 44.82 -1.86 -7.51
C ASN A 415 45.17 -0.49 -8.12
N SER A 416 44.67 0.62 -7.57
CA SER A 416 45.03 1.99 -8.03
C SER A 416 46.00 2.71 -7.09
N THR A 417 46.56 1.99 -6.11
CA THR A 417 47.57 2.53 -5.17
C THR A 417 48.90 2.89 -5.83
N THR A 418 49.16 2.46 -7.07
CA THR A 418 50.36 2.86 -7.83
C THR A 418 50.18 4.11 -8.70
N GLU A 419 48.96 4.53 -9.03
CA GLU A 419 48.72 5.73 -9.85
C GLU A 419 48.35 6.98 -9.02
N ASN A 420 47.73 6.80 -7.85
CA ASN A 420 47.41 7.93 -6.96
C ASN A 420 48.57 8.42 -6.09
N ALA A 421 49.72 7.72 -6.09
CA ALA A 421 50.93 8.17 -5.41
C ALA A 421 51.65 9.32 -6.14
N LEU A 422 51.52 9.39 -7.48
CA LEU A 422 52.13 10.44 -8.30
C LEU A 422 51.31 11.74 -8.33
N ILE A 423 49.98 11.68 -8.18
CA ILE A 423 49.12 12.88 -8.13
C ILE A 423 49.11 13.49 -6.71
N ARG A 424 49.28 12.69 -5.66
CA ARG A 424 49.39 13.20 -4.27
C ARG A 424 50.74 13.82 -3.92
N LEU A 425 51.80 13.60 -4.69
CA LEU A 425 53.07 14.31 -4.51
C LEU A 425 53.13 15.69 -5.22
N GLY A 426 52.12 16.03 -6.04
CA GLY A 426 52.11 17.25 -6.85
C GLY A 426 51.37 18.45 -6.26
N THR A 427 50.82 18.34 -5.03
CA THR A 427 49.98 19.40 -4.43
C THR A 427 50.44 19.87 -3.04
N GLU A 428 51.58 19.39 -2.54
CA GLU A 428 52.25 19.95 -1.36
C GLU A 428 53.57 20.60 -1.76
N GLY A 429 53.54 21.90 -2.07
CA GLY A 429 54.75 22.68 -2.36
C GLY A 429 54.45 24.04 -2.98
N GLY A 430 54.21 25.04 -2.13
CA GLY A 430 54.12 26.43 -2.55
C GLY A 430 55.48 27.04 -2.92
N ALA A 431 55.43 27.97 -3.88
CA ALA A 431 56.39 29.03 -4.22
C ALA A 431 57.75 28.66 -4.88
N ALA A 432 57.85 28.93 -6.19
CA ALA A 432 58.78 29.90 -6.83
C ALA A 432 59.10 29.51 -8.30
N ASN A 433 59.01 30.49 -9.20
CA ASN A 433 59.47 30.46 -10.60
C ASN A 433 60.98 30.89 -10.65
N PRO A 434 61.76 30.81 -11.77
CA PRO A 434 61.56 30.13 -13.07
C PRO A 434 62.82 29.43 -13.70
N ASP A 435 62.59 28.70 -14.81
CA ASP A 435 63.46 28.50 -16.02
C ASP A 435 64.57 27.38 -16.07
N PRO A 436 65.13 27.03 -17.25
CA PRO A 436 64.76 25.91 -18.14
C PRO A 436 65.89 24.86 -18.29
N VAL A 437 65.64 23.70 -18.95
CA VAL A 437 66.57 22.95 -19.86
C VAL A 437 66.06 21.52 -20.17
N ALA A 438 65.74 21.33 -21.44
CA ALA A 438 65.98 20.21 -22.37
C ALA A 438 65.98 18.71 -21.93
N GLN A 439 65.13 17.97 -22.67
CA GLN A 439 65.44 16.76 -23.46
C GLN A 439 66.04 15.51 -22.78
N LYS A 440 65.22 14.46 -22.69
CA LYS A 440 65.35 13.15 -23.40
C LYS A 440 64.62 12.07 -22.61
N GLU A 441 63.71 11.36 -23.26
CA GLU A 441 63.55 9.88 -23.24
C GLU A 441 62.18 9.50 -23.81
N ASP A 442 62.06 9.79 -25.10
CA ASP A 442 61.06 9.21 -25.98
C ASP A 442 61.81 8.13 -26.77
N GLN A 443 62.08 6.97 -26.14
CA GLN A 443 62.76 5.86 -26.83
C GLN A 443 62.46 4.43 -26.37
N ASP A 444 61.61 4.19 -25.36
CA ASP A 444 61.26 2.82 -24.94
C ASP A 444 59.83 2.36 -25.33
N LYS A 445 59.27 2.94 -26.42
CA LYS A 445 57.91 2.63 -26.90
C LYS A 445 57.81 1.65 -28.07
N LYS A 446 58.86 0.93 -28.45
CA LYS A 446 58.76 -0.09 -29.51
C LYS A 446 59.65 -1.27 -29.19
N LEU A 447 59.09 -2.28 -28.51
CA LEU A 447 59.49 -3.70 -28.56
C LEU A 447 58.63 -4.52 -27.57
N ALA A 448 57.30 -4.53 -27.76
CA ALA A 448 56.40 -5.53 -27.16
C ALA A 448 55.04 -5.54 -27.88
N GLN A 449 55.06 -5.51 -29.21
CA GLN A 449 53.96 -5.98 -30.04
C GLN A 449 54.50 -7.17 -30.81
N GLU A 450 54.31 -8.37 -30.27
CA GLU A 450 53.99 -9.60 -31.01
C GLU A 450 53.94 -10.78 -30.03
N SER A 451 52.97 -11.67 -30.26
CA SER A 451 52.68 -12.96 -29.60
C SER A 451 51.93 -12.95 -28.24
N GLY A 452 50.68 -13.42 -28.26
CA GLY A 452 49.91 -13.75 -27.06
C GLY A 452 48.40 -13.78 -27.27
N ASN A 453 47.88 -14.92 -27.76
CA ASN A 453 46.45 -15.22 -27.84
C ASN A 453 45.79 -15.20 -26.45
N GLY A 454 44.66 -14.49 -26.35
CA GLY A 454 43.64 -14.62 -25.31
C GLY A 454 44.08 -14.17 -23.91
N HIS A 455 43.55 -13.05 -23.43
CA HIS A 455 43.08 -12.84 -22.05
C HIS A 455 42.44 -11.44 -21.92
N SER A 456 41.49 -11.36 -21.00
CA SER A 456 40.61 -10.23 -20.64
C SER A 456 41.21 -8.83 -20.81
N SER A 457 40.54 -7.99 -21.60
CA SER A 457 40.77 -6.54 -21.59
C SER A 457 40.25 -5.93 -20.28
N ARG A 458 41.10 -5.89 -19.25
CA ARG A 458 40.95 -4.97 -18.12
C ARG A 458 41.30 -3.56 -18.62
N SER A 459 40.32 -2.84 -19.17
CA SER A 459 40.40 -1.40 -19.36
C SER A 459 39.39 -0.71 -18.44
N GLY A 460 39.66 -0.73 -17.13
CA GLY A 460 38.93 0.08 -16.16
C GLY A 460 39.35 1.54 -16.27
N HIS A 461 38.82 2.26 -17.25
CA HIS A 461 38.85 3.72 -17.25
C HIS A 461 37.43 4.22 -16.88
N ASN A 462 37.34 5.05 -15.84
CA ASN A 462 36.16 5.83 -15.40
C ASN A 462 35.30 5.30 -14.23
N GLY A 463 35.84 4.50 -13.31
CA GLY A 463 35.14 4.23 -12.03
C GLY A 463 33.83 3.45 -12.16
N HIS A 464 33.63 2.79 -13.30
CA HIS A 464 32.64 1.74 -13.47
C HIS A 464 33.24 0.43 -12.92
N GLY A 465 32.44 -0.36 -12.20
CA GLY A 465 32.83 -1.70 -11.74
C GLY A 465 33.19 -2.63 -12.89
N ASP A 466 33.52 -3.89 -12.58
CA ASP A 466 33.81 -4.92 -13.59
C ASP A 466 32.75 -4.91 -14.72
N GLU A 467 33.22 -4.77 -15.95
CA GLU A 467 32.41 -4.69 -17.16
C GLU A 467 32.21 -6.10 -17.74
N VAL A 468 30.95 -6.48 -17.94
CA VAL A 468 30.57 -7.76 -18.55
C VAL A 468 29.90 -7.48 -19.88
N LEU A 469 30.43 -8.06 -20.97
CA LEU A 469 29.80 -8.01 -22.28
C LEU A 469 28.66 -9.03 -22.36
N VAL A 470 27.45 -8.55 -22.64
CA VAL A 470 26.28 -9.40 -22.85
C VAL A 470 25.84 -9.31 -24.30
N THR A 471 25.61 -10.45 -24.94
CA THR A 471 25.08 -10.50 -26.30
C THR A 471 23.56 -10.66 -26.25
N MET A 472 22.81 -9.68 -26.77
CA MET A 472 21.36 -9.74 -26.92
C MET A 472 20.97 -9.35 -28.34
N SER A 473 20.12 -10.16 -28.98
CA SER A 473 19.64 -9.93 -30.35
C SER A 473 20.77 -9.66 -31.36
N GLY A 474 21.88 -10.37 -31.23
CA GLY A 474 23.07 -10.22 -32.08
C GLY A 474 23.92 -8.97 -31.79
N THR A 475 23.58 -8.16 -30.79
CA THR A 475 24.34 -6.97 -30.38
C THR A 475 25.07 -7.25 -29.07
N GLN A 476 26.39 -7.02 -29.03
CA GLN A 476 27.15 -7.03 -27.79
C GLN A 476 27.01 -5.68 -27.09
N THR A 477 26.54 -5.71 -25.84
CA THR A 477 26.35 -4.52 -25.00
C THR A 477 27.09 -4.72 -23.68
N PRO A 478 27.95 -3.77 -23.26
CA PRO A 478 28.53 -3.83 -21.93
C PRO A 478 27.52 -3.51 -20.84
N ILE A 479 27.57 -4.29 -19.77
CA ILE A 479 26.84 -4.08 -18.51
C ILE A 479 27.85 -3.95 -17.38
N THR A 480 27.68 -2.91 -16.57
CA THR A 480 28.49 -2.60 -15.39
C THR A 480 27.60 -2.34 -14.17
N ASN A 481 28.19 -2.26 -12.97
CA ASN A 481 27.48 -1.83 -11.77
C ASN A 481 26.74 -0.49 -12.00
N GLY A 482 25.44 -0.47 -11.71
CA GLY A 482 24.58 0.70 -11.94
C GLY A 482 23.94 0.77 -13.33
N SER A 483 24.18 -0.22 -14.20
CA SER A 483 23.44 -0.33 -15.45
C SER A 483 21.96 -0.57 -15.19
N VAL A 484 21.10 0.21 -15.85
CA VAL A 484 19.65 0.03 -15.77
C VAL A 484 19.25 -1.20 -16.57
N ALA A 485 18.70 -2.22 -15.91
CA ALA A 485 18.18 -3.42 -16.56
C ALA A 485 16.66 -3.37 -16.77
N ILE A 486 15.94 -2.58 -15.96
CA ILE A 486 14.48 -2.43 -16.01
C ILE A 486 14.16 -0.93 -15.97
N ALA A 487 13.27 -0.50 -16.86
CA ALA A 487 12.72 0.86 -16.87
C ALA A 487 11.21 0.78 -17.11
N ALA A 488 10.41 0.93 -16.06
CA ALA A 488 8.96 0.75 -16.11
C ALA A 488 8.24 2.07 -15.81
N ILE A 489 7.36 2.49 -16.71
CA ILE A 489 6.34 3.52 -16.43
C ILE A 489 5.09 2.75 -15.98
N THR A 490 4.86 2.73 -14.67
CA THR A 490 3.85 1.88 -14.00
C THR A 490 3.32 2.61 -12.76
N SER A 491 2.51 1.91 -11.96
CA SER A 491 1.85 2.38 -10.74
C SER A 491 0.71 3.37 -10.96
N CYS A 492 -0.36 3.22 -10.17
CA CYS A 492 -1.42 4.22 -10.06
C CYS A 492 -0.90 5.58 -9.57
N THR A 493 0.21 5.62 -8.81
CA THR A 493 0.79 6.85 -8.23
C THR A 493 1.13 7.90 -9.29
N ASN A 494 1.72 7.48 -10.42
CA ASN A 494 2.19 8.38 -11.47
C ASN A 494 1.35 8.27 -12.76
N THR A 495 0.81 7.10 -13.08
CA THR A 495 0.05 6.91 -14.34
C THR A 495 -1.33 7.56 -14.32
N SER A 496 -1.85 7.90 -13.13
CA SER A 496 -3.04 8.73 -12.94
C SER A 496 -2.79 10.22 -13.16
N ASN A 497 -1.54 10.63 -13.37
CA ASN A 497 -1.17 12.02 -13.51
C ASN A 497 -0.82 12.36 -14.97
N PRO A 498 -1.73 13.05 -15.69
CA PRO A 498 -1.50 13.40 -17.09
C PRO A 498 -0.25 14.26 -17.30
N SER A 499 0.11 15.13 -16.34
CA SER A 499 1.25 16.02 -16.48
C SER A 499 2.57 15.25 -16.58
N VAL A 500 2.79 14.23 -15.74
CA VAL A 500 4.01 13.41 -15.82
C VAL A 500 4.01 12.46 -17.03
N MET A 501 2.84 11.96 -17.42
CA MET A 501 2.71 11.07 -18.58
C MET A 501 2.93 11.80 -19.90
N VAL A 502 2.36 12.99 -20.05
CA VAL A 502 2.60 13.87 -21.21
C VAL A 502 4.05 14.33 -21.23
N ALA A 503 4.63 14.70 -20.08
CA ALA A 503 6.04 15.04 -20.00
C ALA A 503 6.95 13.89 -20.43
N ALA A 504 6.65 12.64 -20.05
CA ALA A 504 7.37 11.46 -20.50
C ALA A 504 7.28 11.29 -22.03
N GLY A 505 6.09 11.49 -22.61
CA GLY A 505 5.88 11.46 -24.06
C GLY A 505 6.67 12.56 -24.80
N LEU A 506 6.67 13.79 -24.29
CA LEU A 506 7.42 14.91 -24.86
C LEU A 506 8.94 14.68 -24.79
N LEU A 507 9.42 14.12 -23.68
CA LEU A 507 10.81 13.72 -23.53
C LEU A 507 11.19 12.62 -24.52
N ALA A 508 10.33 11.61 -24.68
CA ALA A 508 10.52 10.55 -25.66
C ALA A 508 10.60 11.10 -27.08
N LYS A 509 9.70 12.01 -27.46
CA LYS A 509 9.74 12.71 -28.74
C LYS A 509 11.06 13.40 -28.99
N HIS A 510 11.51 14.23 -28.04
CA HIS A 510 12.77 14.94 -28.14
C HIS A 510 14.00 14.05 -28.18
N ALA A 511 13.96 12.89 -27.53
CA ALA A 511 15.04 11.91 -27.58
C ALA A 511 15.12 11.23 -28.96
N VAL A 512 13.97 10.78 -29.49
CA VAL A 512 13.88 10.12 -30.80
C VAL A 512 14.25 11.08 -31.93
N GLU A 513 13.79 12.34 -31.90
CA GLU A 513 14.16 13.38 -32.87
C GLU A 513 15.66 13.68 -32.89
N ARG A 514 16.36 13.40 -31.78
CA ARG A 514 17.83 13.51 -31.66
C ARG A 514 18.57 12.22 -32.02
N GLY A 515 17.87 11.17 -32.46
CA GLY A 515 18.44 9.88 -32.81
C GLY A 515 18.83 9.01 -31.61
N LEU A 516 18.32 9.31 -30.42
CA LEU A 516 18.55 8.48 -29.23
C LEU A 516 17.64 7.24 -29.24
N SER A 517 18.14 6.16 -28.66
CA SER A 517 17.43 4.89 -28.52
C SER A 517 17.76 4.20 -27.19
N VAL A 518 16.89 3.27 -26.79
CA VAL A 518 17.10 2.47 -25.56
C VAL A 518 17.92 1.23 -25.89
N LYS A 519 18.90 0.92 -25.03
CA LYS A 519 19.73 -0.29 -25.18
C LYS A 519 18.87 -1.57 -25.19
N PRO A 520 19.20 -2.59 -26.02
CA PRO A 520 18.45 -3.84 -26.09
C PRO A 520 18.31 -4.57 -24.75
N THR A 521 19.31 -4.42 -23.88
CA THR A 521 19.41 -5.04 -22.55
C THR A 521 18.40 -4.49 -21.53
N VAL A 522 17.73 -3.38 -21.81
CA VAL A 522 16.74 -2.80 -20.90
C VAL A 522 15.36 -3.39 -21.17
N LYS A 523 14.72 -3.89 -20.11
CA LYS A 523 13.30 -4.25 -20.10
C LYS A 523 12.45 -3.01 -19.86
N THR A 524 11.92 -2.45 -20.95
CA THR A 524 11.02 -1.29 -20.92
C THR A 524 9.56 -1.71 -20.90
N SER A 525 8.75 -1.03 -20.10
CA SER A 525 7.30 -1.29 -20.04
C SER A 525 6.49 -0.02 -19.78
N LEU A 526 5.32 0.09 -20.42
CA LEU A 526 4.29 1.08 -20.13
C LEU A 526 3.02 0.36 -19.66
N ALA A 527 2.69 0.52 -18.38
CA ALA A 527 1.51 -0.07 -17.75
C ALA A 527 0.63 1.03 -17.14
N PRO A 528 -0.26 1.65 -17.93
CA PRO A 528 -1.13 2.71 -17.46
C PRO A 528 -2.19 2.20 -16.49
N GLY A 529 -2.59 3.04 -15.53
CA GLY A 529 -3.68 2.70 -14.61
C GLY A 529 -5.09 2.94 -15.17
N SER A 530 -5.24 3.47 -16.39
CA SER A 530 -6.51 3.44 -17.13
C SER A 530 -6.31 3.59 -18.63
N ARG A 531 -7.35 3.31 -19.41
CA ARG A 531 -7.36 3.50 -20.87
C ARG A 531 -7.22 4.95 -21.30
N ALA A 532 -7.71 5.90 -20.49
CA ALA A 532 -7.65 7.32 -20.79
C ALA A 532 -6.21 7.80 -21.04
N VAL A 533 -5.23 7.17 -20.37
CA VAL A 533 -3.80 7.43 -20.57
C VAL A 533 -3.36 7.17 -22.01
N MET A 534 -3.78 6.04 -22.57
CA MET A 534 -3.46 5.69 -23.94
C MET A 534 -4.16 6.61 -24.93
N ASP A 535 -5.39 7.01 -24.64
CA ASP A 535 -6.18 7.90 -25.49
C ASP A 535 -5.54 9.28 -25.60
N TYR A 536 -5.17 9.94 -24.47
CA TYR A 536 -4.54 11.26 -24.56
C TYR A 536 -3.11 11.21 -25.12
N LEU A 537 -2.34 10.14 -24.88
CA LEU A 537 -1.00 9.98 -25.48
C LEU A 537 -1.08 9.78 -26.99
N THR A 538 -2.11 9.10 -27.46
CA THR A 538 -2.40 8.92 -28.89
C THR A 538 -2.85 10.23 -29.52
N ASN A 539 -3.84 10.90 -28.91
CA ASN A 539 -4.39 12.16 -29.41
C ASN A 539 -3.37 13.31 -29.42
N ALA A 540 -2.35 13.26 -28.55
CA ALA A 540 -1.26 14.22 -28.52
C ALA A 540 -0.09 13.86 -29.47
N ASP A 541 -0.20 12.78 -30.25
CA ASP A 541 0.87 12.24 -31.10
C ASP A 541 2.16 11.90 -30.33
N LEU A 542 2.05 11.46 -29.08
CA LEU A 542 3.20 11.15 -28.22
C LEU A 542 3.48 9.65 -28.11
N LEU A 543 2.44 8.81 -28.26
CA LEU A 543 2.57 7.36 -28.13
C LEU A 543 3.62 6.75 -29.09
N PRO A 544 3.68 7.11 -30.40
CA PRO A 544 4.66 6.53 -31.31
C PRO A 544 6.12 6.74 -30.87
N TYR A 545 6.41 7.84 -30.17
CA TYR A 545 7.75 8.13 -29.67
C TYR A 545 8.10 7.30 -28.42
N LEU A 546 7.12 7.04 -27.56
CA LEU A 546 7.29 6.09 -26.45
C LEU A 546 7.55 4.68 -26.98
N GLU A 547 6.81 4.24 -27.99
CA GLU A 547 6.99 2.94 -28.65
C GLU A 547 8.35 2.83 -29.36
N ALA A 548 8.83 3.90 -30.01
CA ALA A 548 10.17 3.96 -30.59
C ALA A 548 11.28 3.77 -29.54
N LEU A 549 11.04 4.19 -28.30
CA LEU A 549 11.90 3.91 -27.14
C LEU A 549 11.54 2.60 -26.42
N ARG A 550 10.73 1.75 -27.05
CA ARG A 550 10.29 0.43 -26.57
C ARG A 550 9.34 0.47 -25.35
N PHE A 551 8.79 1.63 -24.98
CA PHE A 551 7.73 1.76 -23.98
C PHE A 551 6.35 1.44 -24.60
N HIS A 552 6.19 0.21 -25.06
CA HIS A 552 4.91 -0.29 -25.55
C HIS A 552 3.98 -0.61 -24.40
N LEU A 553 2.67 -0.53 -24.65
CA LEU A 553 1.64 -0.98 -23.72
C LEU A 553 1.86 -2.46 -23.37
N VAL A 554 2.00 -2.75 -22.08
CA VAL A 554 2.15 -4.12 -21.57
C VAL A 554 0.91 -4.66 -20.85
N GLY A 555 0.01 -3.79 -20.40
CA GLY A 555 -1.16 -4.15 -19.61
C GLY A 555 -1.78 -2.95 -18.91
N PHE A 556 -3.05 -3.07 -18.53
CA PHE A 556 -3.72 -2.12 -17.62
C PHE A 556 -3.84 -2.77 -16.24
N GLY A 557 -2.82 -2.59 -15.41
CA GLY A 557 -2.73 -3.21 -14.10
C GLY A 557 -1.41 -2.95 -13.41
N CYS A 558 -1.28 -3.41 -12.17
CA CYS A 558 -0.19 -3.04 -11.29
C CYS A 558 1.19 -3.48 -11.78
N THR A 559 1.27 -4.63 -12.48
CA THR A 559 2.47 -5.11 -13.18
C THR A 559 3.77 -5.01 -12.36
N THR A 560 4.68 -4.10 -12.74
CA THR A 560 6.01 -3.94 -12.12
C THR A 560 5.93 -3.23 -10.77
N CYS A 561 4.85 -2.49 -10.49
CA CYS A 561 4.62 -1.82 -9.20
C CYS A 561 4.47 -2.80 -8.03
N ILE A 562 4.09 -4.05 -8.32
CA ILE A 562 3.82 -5.08 -7.31
C ILE A 562 4.96 -6.12 -7.25
N ALA A 563 6.15 -5.73 -7.69
CA ALA A 563 7.36 -6.51 -7.48
C ALA A 563 8.01 -6.15 -6.15
N GLU A 564 8.32 -7.16 -5.32
CA GLU A 564 9.19 -7.12 -4.14
C GLU A 564 9.13 -5.83 -3.30
N GLY A 565 8.33 -5.82 -2.24
CA GLY A 565 8.33 -4.78 -1.23
C GLY A 565 6.96 -4.24 -0.85
N THR A 566 5.93 -4.47 -1.64
CA THR A 566 4.58 -3.92 -1.42
C THR A 566 3.94 -4.54 -0.18
N PRO A 567 3.63 -3.77 0.89
CA PRO A 567 2.92 -4.28 2.04
C PRO A 567 1.46 -4.58 1.69
N VAL A 568 1.09 -5.85 1.70
CA VAL A 568 -0.30 -6.33 1.61
C VAL A 568 -0.83 -6.49 3.02
N LEU A 569 -1.93 -5.80 3.32
CA LEU A 569 -2.63 -5.95 4.59
C LEU A 569 -3.39 -7.28 4.57
N LEU A 570 -3.00 -8.18 5.45
CA LEU A 570 -3.61 -9.50 5.59
C LEU A 570 -4.94 -9.37 6.34
N ALA A 571 -5.81 -10.37 6.12
CA ALA A 571 -7.08 -10.55 6.82
C ALA A 571 -6.95 -10.44 8.35
N ASN A 572 -5.82 -10.84 8.94
CA ASN A 572 -5.58 -10.77 10.39
C ASN A 572 -5.04 -9.41 10.89
N GLY A 573 -5.19 -8.34 10.09
CA GLY A 573 -4.71 -6.99 10.43
C GLY A 573 -3.18 -6.79 10.34
N THR A 574 -2.41 -7.80 9.91
CA THR A 574 -0.95 -7.66 9.75
C THR A 574 -0.57 -7.31 8.32
N ALA A 575 0.32 -6.33 8.11
CA ALA A 575 0.87 -6.05 6.79
C ALA A 575 2.08 -6.96 6.52
N ARG A 576 2.12 -7.64 5.38
CA ARG A 576 3.29 -8.38 4.90
C ARG A 576 3.70 -7.90 3.52
N ARG A 577 5.00 -7.83 3.28
CA ARG A 577 5.46 -7.59 1.91
C ARG A 577 4.99 -8.73 1.01
N ILE A 578 4.63 -8.45 -0.23
CA ILE A 578 4.04 -9.44 -1.14
C ILE A 578 4.92 -10.69 -1.31
N GLU A 579 6.25 -10.53 -1.29
CA GLU A 579 7.24 -11.61 -1.33
C GLU A 579 7.35 -12.44 -0.03
N GLN A 580 6.78 -11.93 1.06
CA GLN A 580 6.68 -12.58 2.38
C GLN A 580 5.28 -13.12 2.66
N MET A 581 4.33 -12.96 1.72
CA MET A 581 3.07 -13.68 1.79
C MET A 581 3.38 -15.19 1.63
N PRO A 582 2.79 -16.06 2.47
CA PRO A 582 2.87 -17.51 2.25
C PRO A 582 2.31 -17.79 0.84
N GLY A 583 3.18 -18.19 -0.08
CA GLY A 583 2.86 -18.14 -1.51
C GLY A 583 1.64 -18.99 -1.88
N ALA A 584 0.70 -18.40 -2.62
CA ALA A 584 0.17 -19.08 -3.78
C ALA A 584 1.30 -19.10 -4.83
N GLY A 585 2.15 -20.13 -4.73
CA GLY A 585 3.45 -20.31 -5.38
C GLY A 585 3.73 -19.57 -6.70
N GLY A 586 4.55 -18.52 -6.63
CA GLY A 586 5.19 -17.91 -7.80
C GLY A 586 6.65 -17.56 -7.50
N ALA A 587 7.59 -18.26 -8.13
CA ALA A 587 9.00 -17.88 -8.18
C ALA A 587 9.36 -17.48 -9.61
N ALA A 588 10.22 -16.47 -9.77
CA ALA A 588 10.90 -16.17 -11.03
C ALA A 588 12.34 -16.64 -10.94
N LEU A 589 12.88 -17.29 -11.98
CA LEU A 589 14.33 -17.35 -12.27
C LEU A 589 14.59 -17.75 -13.74
N LEU A 590 15.51 -17.05 -14.39
CA LEU A 590 16.24 -17.50 -15.59
C LEU A 590 17.72 -17.61 -15.21
N ALA A 591 18.33 -18.78 -15.44
CA ALA A 591 19.78 -19.01 -15.24
C ALA A 591 20.38 -19.71 -16.48
N PRO A 592 21.68 -19.54 -16.78
CA PRO A 592 22.33 -20.20 -17.91
C PRO A 592 22.66 -21.67 -17.58
N THR A 593 22.49 -22.55 -18.56
CA THR A 593 22.93 -23.95 -18.49
C THR A 593 24.42 -24.10 -18.81
N ALA A 594 25.02 -25.25 -18.45
CA ALA A 594 26.46 -25.53 -18.61
C ALA A 594 26.98 -25.47 -20.06
N ASP A 595 26.08 -25.43 -21.05
CA ASP A 595 26.32 -25.29 -22.49
C ASP A 595 26.05 -23.87 -23.03
N GLY A 596 25.77 -22.88 -22.18
CA GLY A 596 25.73 -21.46 -22.54
C GLY A 596 24.46 -20.97 -23.24
N ARG A 597 23.29 -21.57 -22.98
CA ARG A 597 21.97 -21.13 -23.47
C ARG A 597 21.02 -20.72 -22.33
N LEU A 598 19.98 -19.95 -22.67
CA LEU A 598 18.84 -19.66 -21.78
C LEU A 598 17.93 -20.90 -21.70
N GLY A 599 17.86 -21.53 -20.53
CA GLY A 599 16.98 -22.67 -20.26
C GLY A 599 15.95 -22.36 -19.18
N THR A 600 14.72 -22.87 -19.37
CA THR A 600 13.72 -23.03 -18.31
C THR A 600 14.14 -24.16 -17.37
N ALA A 601 14.19 -23.90 -16.07
CA ALA A 601 14.14 -24.96 -15.07
C ALA A 601 12.68 -25.34 -14.83
N THR A 602 12.34 -26.61 -14.98
CA THR A 602 11.03 -27.15 -14.63
C THR A 602 11.07 -27.68 -13.21
N GLN A 603 10.04 -27.31 -12.44
CA GLN A 603 9.69 -27.88 -11.14
C GLN A 603 9.81 -29.41 -11.16
N ALA A 604 10.61 -29.94 -10.24
CA ALA A 604 10.91 -31.36 -10.23
C ALA A 604 9.89 -32.22 -9.49
N GLU A 605 8.82 -31.69 -8.85
CA GLU A 605 7.74 -32.54 -8.33
C GLU A 605 6.48 -31.76 -7.88
N MET A 606 5.29 -32.27 -8.27
CA MET A 606 4.18 -32.45 -7.31
C MET A 606 4.67 -33.47 -6.28
N MET A 607 4.27 -33.42 -5.01
CA MET A 607 4.41 -34.60 -4.17
C MET A 607 3.44 -35.70 -4.66
N ILE A 608 3.86 -36.46 -5.67
CA ILE A 608 3.71 -37.91 -5.65
C ILE A 608 5.06 -38.42 -5.17
N GLN A 609 5.21 -38.55 -3.85
CA GLN A 609 6.35 -39.30 -3.31
C GLN A 609 6.27 -40.70 -3.92
N GLY A 610 7.33 -41.13 -4.60
CA GLY A 610 7.39 -42.43 -5.27
C GLY A 610 6.94 -43.58 -4.37
N GLU A 611 6.70 -44.76 -4.95
CA GLU A 611 6.36 -45.95 -4.17
C GLU A 611 7.46 -46.25 -3.14
N ARG A 612 7.20 -45.86 -1.90
CA ARG A 612 7.97 -46.23 -0.72
C ARG A 612 7.20 -47.33 -0.02
N GLU A 613 7.91 -48.29 0.57
CA GLU A 613 7.27 -49.14 1.58
C GLU A 613 6.70 -48.22 2.66
N CYS A 614 5.42 -48.37 2.94
CA CYS A 614 4.70 -47.61 3.95
C CYS A 614 4.21 -48.58 5.01
N VAL A 615 4.28 -48.15 6.26
CA VAL A 615 3.64 -48.84 7.38
C VAL A 615 2.32 -48.15 7.68
N SER A 616 1.27 -48.96 7.80
CA SER A 616 -0.08 -48.50 8.14
C SER A 616 -0.35 -48.84 9.60
N LEU A 617 -0.41 -47.82 10.44
CA LEU A 617 -0.63 -47.93 11.88
C LEU A 617 -2.09 -47.63 12.18
N VAL A 618 -2.84 -48.62 12.65
CA VAL A 618 -4.21 -48.41 13.12
C VAL A 618 -4.16 -48.07 14.61
N LEU A 619 -4.47 -46.82 14.95
CA LEU A 619 -4.53 -46.34 16.32
C LEU A 619 -5.72 -46.98 17.05
N GLN A 620 -5.67 -47.03 18.38
CA GLN A 620 -6.72 -47.64 19.20
C GLN A 620 -8.12 -47.00 19.00
N ASP A 621 -8.18 -45.76 18.55
CA ASP A 621 -9.43 -45.06 18.24
C ASP A 621 -9.95 -45.35 16.81
N GLY A 622 -9.32 -46.28 16.10
CA GLY A 622 -9.70 -46.73 14.77
C GLY A 622 -9.19 -45.87 13.62
N ARG A 623 -8.47 -44.77 13.90
CA ARG A 623 -7.83 -43.97 12.85
C ARG A 623 -6.59 -44.66 12.33
N THR A 624 -6.39 -44.62 11.03
CA THR A 624 -5.21 -45.20 10.38
C THR A 624 -4.24 -44.10 9.98
N LEU A 625 -3.00 -44.20 10.47
CA LEU A 625 -1.88 -43.36 10.06
C LEU A 625 -1.01 -44.15 9.08
N VAL A 626 -0.82 -43.64 7.87
CA VAL A 626 0.10 -44.23 6.88
C VAL A 626 1.32 -43.35 6.76
N CYS A 627 2.50 -43.90 7.03
CA CYS A 627 3.77 -43.18 6.97
C CYS A 627 4.89 -44.12 6.52
N THR A 628 6.07 -43.58 6.22
CA THR A 628 7.25 -44.40 5.86
C THR A 628 7.83 -45.07 7.11
N PRO A 629 8.43 -46.27 7.01
CA PRO A 629 9.07 -46.99 8.12
C PRO A 629 9.96 -46.12 9.01
N ASP A 630 10.70 -45.20 8.41
CA ASP A 630 11.66 -44.32 9.06
C ASP A 630 11.08 -43.06 9.70
N HIS A 631 9.76 -42.85 9.62
CA HIS A 631 9.10 -41.67 10.16
C HIS A 631 9.08 -41.69 11.70
N GLU A 632 9.66 -40.68 12.35
CA GLU A 632 9.71 -40.61 13.83
C GLU A 632 8.42 -40.04 14.41
N LEU A 633 7.80 -40.81 15.31
CA LEU A 633 6.54 -40.50 15.98
C LEU A 633 6.80 -40.23 17.47
N LEU A 634 6.27 -39.12 17.97
CA LEU A 634 6.40 -38.75 19.38
C LEU A 634 5.49 -39.64 20.22
N CYS A 635 6.10 -40.44 21.09
CA CYS A 635 5.41 -41.20 22.12
C CYS A 635 4.99 -40.28 23.28
N THR A 636 3.92 -40.65 24.00
CA THR A 636 3.38 -39.89 25.14
C THR A 636 4.36 -39.79 26.31
N ASP A 637 5.43 -40.58 26.30
CA ASP A 637 6.53 -40.51 27.26
C ASP A 637 7.63 -39.52 26.83
N GLY A 638 7.43 -38.78 25.73
CA GLY A 638 8.33 -37.75 25.22
C GLY A 638 9.43 -38.27 24.29
N ARG A 639 9.50 -39.59 24.05
CA ARG A 639 10.48 -40.17 23.11
C ARG A 639 9.99 -40.10 21.67
N TRP A 640 10.86 -39.70 20.75
CA TRP A 640 10.63 -39.86 19.31
C TRP A 640 11.10 -41.25 18.88
N VAL A 641 10.20 -42.05 18.31
CA VAL A 641 10.46 -43.44 17.91
C VAL A 641 10.05 -43.64 16.45
N ARG A 642 10.91 -44.26 15.64
CA ARG A 642 10.58 -44.57 14.25
C ARG A 642 9.36 -45.49 14.14
N ALA A 643 8.54 -45.26 13.12
CA ALA A 643 7.28 -45.97 12.89
C ALA A 643 7.47 -47.49 12.74
N ASP A 644 8.57 -47.95 12.15
CA ASP A 644 8.94 -49.36 12.02
C ASP A 644 9.51 -50.00 13.28
N GLN A 645 9.82 -49.20 14.30
CA GLN A 645 10.35 -49.65 15.59
C GLN A 645 9.33 -49.52 16.73
N LEU A 646 8.11 -49.02 16.44
CA LEU A 646 7.02 -49.00 17.40
C LEU A 646 6.58 -50.41 17.76
N VAL A 647 6.51 -50.70 19.06
CA VAL A 647 6.04 -51.98 19.57
C VAL A 647 4.54 -51.91 19.84
N LEU A 648 3.75 -52.62 19.03
CA LEU A 648 2.29 -52.64 19.11
C LEU A 648 1.81 -53.02 20.52
N GLY A 649 0.96 -52.17 21.09
CA GLY A 649 0.38 -52.34 22.42
C GLY A 649 1.27 -51.88 23.59
N GLN A 650 2.50 -51.43 23.31
CA GLN A 650 3.40 -50.87 24.33
C GLN A 650 3.65 -49.38 24.11
N ASP A 651 4.07 -48.98 22.91
CA ASP A 651 4.30 -47.57 22.61
C ASP A 651 2.96 -46.84 22.34
N ARG A 652 2.78 -45.66 22.95
CA ARG A 652 1.58 -44.82 22.82
C ARG A 652 1.99 -43.49 22.19
N VAL A 653 1.39 -43.09 21.07
CA VAL A 653 1.81 -41.92 20.27
C VAL A 653 0.90 -40.69 20.48
N VAL A 654 1.48 -39.49 20.39
CA VAL A 654 0.81 -38.19 20.57
C VAL A 654 0.23 -37.68 19.24
N VAL A 655 -1.00 -37.16 19.24
CA VAL A 655 -1.67 -36.65 18.02
C VAL A 655 -2.44 -35.34 18.34
N GLY A 656 -1.81 -34.16 18.17
CA GLY A 656 -2.44 -32.84 18.38
C GLY A 656 -1.45 -31.67 18.58
N LEU A 657 -1.89 -30.43 18.30
CA LEU A 657 -1.11 -29.18 18.38
C LEU A 657 -1.32 -28.47 19.73
N GLU A 658 -0.24 -28.20 20.48
CA GLU A 658 -0.19 -27.16 21.53
C GLU A 658 1.17 -26.42 21.51
N ALA A 659 1.10 -25.11 21.77
CA ALA A 659 2.20 -24.17 21.96
C ALA A 659 2.77 -24.26 23.41
N PRO A 660 3.99 -23.77 23.69
CA PRO A 660 4.68 -24.08 24.95
C PRO A 660 4.07 -23.41 26.18
N VAL A 661 4.16 -24.12 27.32
CA VAL A 661 3.65 -23.77 28.65
C VAL A 661 4.67 -22.90 29.42
N ASP A 662 4.16 -21.88 30.10
CA ASP A 662 4.88 -20.93 30.96
C ASP A 662 4.89 -21.43 32.42
N GLU A 663 6.06 -21.60 33.04
CA GLU A 663 6.20 -22.16 34.39
C GLU A 663 6.07 -21.11 35.51
N PRO A 664 5.64 -21.49 36.73
CA PRO A 664 5.42 -20.57 37.85
C PRO A 664 6.73 -19.93 38.38
N GLY A 665 6.63 -18.66 38.80
CA GLY A 665 7.73 -17.90 39.42
C GLY A 665 7.62 -17.80 40.94
N ASP A 666 8.75 -17.54 41.62
CA ASP A 666 8.82 -17.43 43.09
C ASP A 666 7.99 -16.25 43.66
N ASP A 667 7.65 -15.26 42.82
CA ASP A 667 6.85 -14.08 43.14
C ASP A 667 5.34 -14.34 43.19
N GLU A 668 4.89 -15.51 42.73
CA GLU A 668 3.47 -15.89 42.70
C GLU A 668 3.00 -16.57 44.00
N ALA A 669 3.92 -16.96 44.91
CA ALA A 669 3.59 -17.68 46.14
C ALA A 669 2.85 -16.79 47.17
N GLY A 670 1.67 -17.22 47.62
CA GLY A 670 0.86 -16.50 48.62
C GLY A 670 -0.02 -15.36 48.05
N TYR A 671 -0.08 -15.20 46.73
CA TYR A 671 -0.99 -14.25 46.09
C TYR A 671 -2.45 -14.68 46.25
N ALA A 672 -3.30 -13.79 46.77
CA ALA A 672 -4.74 -14.00 46.88
C ALA A 672 -5.52 -12.74 46.46
N LEU A 673 -6.39 -12.88 45.45
CA LEU A 673 -7.30 -11.84 44.98
C LEU A 673 -8.73 -12.15 45.45
N HIS A 674 -9.30 -11.26 46.26
CA HIS A 674 -10.67 -11.39 46.74
C HIS A 674 -11.63 -10.56 45.88
N VAL A 675 -12.61 -11.22 45.23
CA VAL A 675 -13.65 -10.56 44.43
C VAL A 675 -15.02 -11.01 44.95
N GLY A 676 -15.67 -10.13 45.72
CA GLY A 676 -16.90 -10.45 46.43
C GLY A 676 -16.69 -11.59 47.43
N ASN A 677 -17.46 -12.66 47.29
CA ASN A 677 -17.39 -13.87 48.12
C ASN A 677 -16.46 -14.96 47.54
N LEU A 678 -15.72 -14.66 46.47
CA LEU A 678 -14.74 -15.56 45.85
C LEU A 678 -13.31 -15.11 46.17
N THR A 679 -12.43 -16.08 46.43
CA THR A 679 -11.00 -15.87 46.65
C THR A 679 -10.22 -16.66 45.60
N PHE A 680 -9.34 -15.98 44.86
CA PHE A 680 -8.52 -16.54 43.80
C PHE A 680 -7.06 -16.55 44.24
N THR A 681 -6.46 -17.72 44.41
CA THR A 681 -5.07 -17.90 44.88
C THR A 681 -4.16 -18.38 43.76
N MET A 682 -2.85 -18.29 43.96
CA MET A 682 -1.84 -18.87 43.05
C MET A 682 -1.09 -20.05 43.67
N ASP A 683 -1.55 -20.56 44.81
CA ASP A 683 -0.82 -21.52 45.66
C ASP A 683 -0.74 -22.95 45.08
N THR A 684 -1.61 -23.29 44.13
CA THR A 684 -1.58 -24.57 43.41
C THR A 684 -1.67 -24.33 41.90
N SER A 685 -1.14 -25.22 41.07
CA SER A 685 -1.14 -25.06 39.60
C SER A 685 -2.56 -24.87 39.03
N LEU A 686 -3.56 -25.53 39.64
CA LEU A 686 -4.96 -25.40 39.22
C LEU A 686 -5.57 -24.06 39.65
N GLU A 687 -5.28 -23.60 40.87
CA GLU A 687 -5.73 -22.28 41.35
C GLU A 687 -5.03 -21.18 40.58
N ARG A 688 -3.73 -21.31 40.28
CA ARG A 688 -2.97 -20.40 39.41
C ARG A 688 -3.59 -20.28 38.03
N LEU A 689 -3.89 -21.40 37.38
CA LEU A 689 -4.57 -21.40 36.08
C LEU A 689 -5.94 -20.74 36.14
N ARG A 690 -6.71 -20.98 37.21
CA ARG A 690 -8.02 -20.34 37.41
C ARG A 690 -7.91 -18.84 37.67
N THR A 691 -6.94 -18.42 38.47
CA THR A 691 -6.69 -17.02 38.80
C THR A 691 -6.16 -16.26 37.60
N LEU A 692 -5.23 -16.83 36.81
CA LEU A 692 -4.76 -16.26 35.55
C LEU A 692 -5.85 -16.23 34.49
N ALA A 693 -6.67 -17.28 34.37
CA ALA A 693 -7.80 -17.28 33.46
C ALA A 693 -8.84 -16.21 33.84
N PHE A 694 -9.15 -16.09 35.14
CA PHE A 694 -10.05 -15.07 35.65
C PHE A 694 -9.48 -13.66 35.47
N ALA A 695 -8.19 -13.43 35.75
CA ALA A 695 -7.52 -12.15 35.55
C ALA A 695 -7.39 -11.77 34.06
N ARG A 696 -7.15 -12.74 33.16
CA ARG A 696 -7.15 -12.53 31.71
C ARG A 696 -8.54 -12.17 31.20
N LEU A 697 -9.57 -12.91 31.63
CA LEU A 697 -10.96 -12.58 31.33
C LEU A 697 -11.33 -11.19 31.86
N LEU A 698 -10.94 -10.87 33.09
CA LEU A 698 -11.19 -9.58 33.70
C LEU A 698 -10.43 -8.45 32.98
N GLY A 699 -9.18 -8.65 32.59
CA GLY A 699 -8.38 -7.70 31.82
C GLY A 699 -8.91 -7.49 30.40
N HIS A 700 -9.47 -8.54 29.78
CA HIS A 700 -10.17 -8.45 28.50
C HIS A 700 -11.54 -7.76 28.61
N LEU A 701 -12.19 -7.89 29.78
CA LEU A 701 -13.50 -7.29 30.04
C LEU A 701 -13.41 -5.84 30.54
N LEU A 702 -12.28 -5.42 31.10
CA LEU A 702 -12.12 -4.11 31.77
C LEU A 702 -11.13 -3.16 31.09
N SER A 703 -10.39 -3.57 30.05
CA SER A 703 -9.46 -2.69 29.30
C SER A 703 -9.15 -3.24 27.89
N ASP A 704 -8.68 -2.37 27.00
CA ASP A 704 -8.28 -2.54 25.58
C ASP A 704 -7.17 -3.58 25.28
N GLY A 705 -7.05 -4.65 26.07
CA GLY A 705 -6.23 -5.80 25.75
C GLY A 705 -4.72 -5.64 26.00
N SER A 706 -4.27 -4.66 26.78
CA SER A 706 -2.86 -4.59 27.20
C SER A 706 -2.65 -4.99 28.68
N ILE A 707 -1.84 -6.03 28.89
CA ILE A 707 -1.01 -6.13 30.11
C ILE A 707 0.40 -5.77 29.66
N SER A 708 0.94 -4.69 30.21
CA SER A 708 2.33 -4.26 30.02
C SER A 708 3.30 -5.40 30.39
N LEU A 709 4.24 -5.71 29.51
CA LEU A 709 5.34 -6.65 29.78
C LEU A 709 6.43 -6.06 30.69
N SER A 710 6.32 -4.78 31.07
CA SER A 710 7.16 -4.19 32.11
C SER A 710 6.30 -3.92 33.34
N GLY A 711 6.36 -4.82 34.32
CA GLY A 711 5.78 -4.58 35.63
C GLY A 711 6.33 -3.29 36.24
N GLN A 712 5.49 -2.25 36.30
CA GLN A 712 5.38 -1.21 37.33
C GLN A 712 4.49 -0.08 36.81
N GLY A 713 3.38 0.18 37.51
CA GLY A 713 2.55 1.38 37.39
C GLY A 713 1.22 1.17 36.69
#